data_AF-A0A2D5V6P3-F1
#
_entry.id   AF-A0A2D5V6P3-F1
#
_cell.length_a   1.000
_cell.length_b   1.000
_cell.length_c   1.000
_cell.angle_alpha   90.00
_cell.angle_beta   90.00
_cell.angle_gamma   90.00
#
_symmetry.space_group_name_H-M   'P 1'
#
loop_
_entity.id
_entity.type
_entity.pdbx_description
1 polymer ?
#
loop_
_entity_poly.entity_id
_entity_poly.type
_entity_poly.pdbx_seq_one_letter_code
_entity_poly.pdbx_strand_id
1 'polypeptide(L)'
;MAGIAVLADWLGSNTDYFPYRKPELDLPDYWKGALQKADAAISESGVLPVKPSNLLVFNDLLPHLESQEARPLQELVQRIELTPGPQLFILEDLTGSGKTEAALMLAHRMMVAGQASGLYFGLPTMATANAMYKRVGAVYERLFADNSQPSIILAHGARDLSKPFRESIIKPGEPDNDYDEDELSATTRCRAWLADNRKKALLAHVGVGTIDQALLGILYSKHQSLRLLGLFGKVLVVDEVHANDAYMHSLLKTLLEFHAAGSGSAILLSATLPKKMKTDLLEAFGKGSGLTGSAGSQSGAYPLLTHFSKAGLEEVPVAGVADSARTVTVEWLEDEEAVTQFLIEITRSGRCACWIRNTVNDARVGWLRLRAALAQAGLDADEMGLFHARFAMGDRLETEGKVLTHFGKDSAPQERSGRILVATQVVEQSLDLDFDEMVTDLAPIDLIIQRTGRLHRHLRDSAGQLIEQGDDGRGDLCLRIHGPHPAKDAEKDWYSSVFPGGAKIYPNHAQLWLTTQVLLERGGFSLPKDSRTLVENVFGENAPQTPEALESSSLRTQGEDSSKAQTGFYNSLKLSEGYSREGFDWWADAMAPTRLGEPATTLRLAKWDGTRLRPCCGGEQGWALSQVQVQKKYACEAIKPRDSVLLQEYEQAIEQLPDRGKWSLLLPLRQVGGQWVGKVLDQEGRPCQFTYDPQLGLLRDDELARLEAPETGEHND
;
A
#
# COMPACT_ATOMS: atom_id res chain seq x y z
N MET A 1 -11.64 26.55 -9.44
CA MET A 1 -11.70 27.89 -8.82
C MET A 1 -11.20 27.94 -7.39
N ALA A 2 -11.87 27.36 -6.38
CA ALA A 2 -11.46 27.52 -4.97
C ALA A 2 -9.99 27.15 -4.69
N GLY A 3 -9.49 26.04 -5.24
CA GLY A 3 -8.07 25.67 -5.14
C GLY A 3 -7.10 26.66 -5.78
N ILE A 4 -7.52 27.35 -6.85
CA ILE A 4 -6.70 28.37 -7.55
C ILE A 4 -6.58 29.62 -6.66
N ALA A 5 -7.66 30.00 -5.97
CA ALA A 5 -7.62 31.10 -5.01
C ALA A 5 -6.68 30.79 -3.83
N VAL A 6 -6.71 29.56 -3.31
CA VAL A 6 -5.77 29.09 -2.27
C VAL A 6 -4.33 29.09 -2.77
N LEU A 7 -4.09 28.62 -4.00
CA LEU A 7 -2.76 28.63 -4.62
C LEU A 7 -2.22 30.05 -4.79
N ALA A 8 -3.05 30.98 -5.29
CA ALA A 8 -2.68 32.38 -5.48
C ALA A 8 -2.40 33.09 -4.15
N ASP A 9 -3.21 32.84 -3.12
CA ASP A 9 -3.00 33.34 -1.74
C ASP A 9 -1.67 32.84 -1.14
N TRP A 10 -1.36 31.56 -1.32
CA TRP A 10 -0.12 30.95 -0.81
C TRP A 10 1.14 31.42 -1.54
N LEU A 11 1.07 31.69 -2.84
CA LEU A 11 2.17 32.27 -3.60
C LEU A 11 2.32 33.78 -3.29
N GLY A 12 1.21 34.52 -3.20
CA GLY A 12 1.19 35.93 -2.85
C GLY A 12 1.62 36.23 -1.40
N SER A 13 1.48 35.25 -0.49
CA SER A 13 1.95 35.33 0.90
C SER A 13 3.45 35.08 1.05
N ASN A 14 4.18 34.70 -0.01
CA ASN A 14 5.62 34.53 0.08
C ASN A 14 6.33 35.88 0.10
N THR A 15 6.85 36.27 1.26
CA THR A 15 7.55 37.54 1.51
C THR A 15 8.84 37.72 0.72
N ASP A 16 9.44 36.64 0.20
CA ASP A 16 10.66 36.71 -0.59
C ASP A 16 10.38 37.40 -1.95
N TYR A 17 9.24 37.11 -2.56
CA TYR A 17 8.76 37.77 -3.78
C TYR A 17 7.91 39.00 -3.47
N PHE A 18 7.09 38.94 -2.41
CA PHE A 18 6.11 39.98 -2.02
C PHE A 18 6.43 40.56 -0.62
N PRO A 19 7.57 41.28 -0.45
CA PRO A 19 7.90 41.91 0.81
C PRO A 19 6.90 43.03 1.13
N TYR A 20 6.57 43.19 2.41
CA TYR A 20 5.65 44.23 2.86
C TYR A 20 6.17 45.62 2.52
N ARG A 21 5.30 46.46 1.97
CA ARG A 21 5.59 47.85 1.58
C ARG A 21 4.53 48.79 2.15
N LYS A 22 4.93 50.03 2.39
CA LYS A 22 3.99 51.13 2.63
C LYS A 22 3.25 51.47 1.32
N PRO A 23 2.02 52.01 1.38
CA PRO A 23 1.24 52.39 0.20
C PRO A 23 1.76 53.72 -0.39
N GLU A 24 3.01 53.71 -0.85
CA GLU A 24 3.73 54.85 -1.43
C GLU A 24 3.66 54.87 -2.98
N LEU A 25 3.08 53.82 -3.57
CA LEU A 25 2.82 53.68 -5.01
C LEU A 25 1.33 53.79 -5.32
N ASP A 26 1.04 54.29 -6.51
CA ASP A 26 -0.24 54.17 -7.20
C ASP A 26 -0.61 52.68 -7.42
N LEU A 27 -1.91 52.37 -7.49
CA LEU A 27 -2.41 50.99 -7.62
C LEU A 27 -2.06 50.34 -8.97
N PRO A 28 -2.32 50.95 -10.15
CA PRO A 28 -1.77 50.52 -11.43
C PRO A 28 -0.25 50.23 -11.44
N ASP A 29 0.58 51.11 -10.91
CA ASP A 29 2.03 50.94 -10.87
C ASP A 29 2.45 49.80 -9.93
N TYR A 30 1.83 49.71 -8.76
CA TYR A 30 1.99 48.56 -7.86
C TYR A 30 1.60 47.24 -8.54
N TRP A 31 0.45 47.21 -9.22
CA TRP A 31 -0.05 46.02 -9.90
C TRP A 31 0.88 45.53 -11.00
N LYS A 32 1.44 46.45 -11.81
CA LYS A 32 2.43 46.12 -12.84
C LYS A 32 3.69 45.46 -12.25
N GLY A 33 4.19 45.98 -11.12
CA GLY A 33 5.30 45.36 -10.40
C GLY A 33 4.94 44.04 -9.73
N ALA A 34 3.71 43.90 -9.23
CA ALA A 34 3.21 42.67 -8.62
C ALA A 34 3.07 41.53 -9.65
N LEU A 35 2.64 41.82 -10.89
CA LEU A 35 2.58 40.84 -11.98
C LEU A 35 3.96 40.24 -12.29
N GLN A 36 4.99 41.08 -12.45
CA GLN A 36 6.36 40.60 -12.72
C GLN A 36 6.91 39.70 -11.60
N LYS A 37 6.55 39.99 -10.35
CA LYS A 37 6.88 39.15 -9.17
C LYS A 37 6.07 37.86 -9.14
N ALA A 38 4.81 37.90 -9.56
CA ALA A 38 3.95 36.74 -9.67
C ALA A 38 4.47 35.78 -10.74
N ASP A 39 4.92 36.28 -11.90
CA ASP A 39 5.53 35.46 -12.95
C ASP A 39 6.75 34.69 -12.41
N ALA A 40 7.64 35.35 -11.67
CA ALA A 40 8.77 34.70 -11.00
C ALA A 40 8.31 33.66 -9.95
N ALA A 41 7.45 34.05 -9.00
CA ALA A 41 6.98 33.16 -7.94
C ALA A 41 6.23 31.93 -8.46
N ILE A 42 5.41 32.09 -9.50
CA ILE A 42 4.68 31.01 -10.17
C ILE A 42 5.67 30.12 -10.94
N SER A 43 6.59 30.72 -11.71
CA SER A 43 7.61 29.99 -12.46
C SER A 43 8.49 29.15 -11.54
N GLU A 44 8.95 29.70 -10.41
CA GLU A 44 9.80 29.02 -9.42
C GLU A 44 9.03 27.98 -8.58
N SER A 45 7.72 28.16 -8.34
CA SER A 45 6.91 27.18 -7.59
C SER A 45 6.82 25.78 -8.21
N GLY A 46 7.00 25.67 -9.53
CA GLY A 46 6.95 24.40 -10.27
C GLY A 46 5.54 23.86 -10.56
N VAL A 47 4.50 24.69 -10.41
CA VAL A 47 3.08 24.31 -10.62
C VAL A 47 2.60 24.51 -12.06
N LEU A 48 3.37 25.22 -12.90
CA LEU A 48 3.02 25.46 -14.30
C LEU A 48 3.23 24.19 -15.14
N PRO A 49 2.29 23.83 -16.03
CA PRO A 49 2.42 22.65 -16.89
C PRO A 49 3.71 22.65 -17.71
N VAL A 50 4.48 21.56 -17.57
CA VAL A 50 5.62 21.25 -18.43
C VAL A 50 5.15 20.53 -19.70
N LYS A 51 5.79 20.84 -20.83
CA LYS A 51 5.49 20.21 -22.13
C LYS A 51 5.89 18.72 -22.10
N PRO A 52 4.99 17.79 -22.48
CA PRO A 52 5.35 16.39 -22.70
C PRO A 52 6.46 16.20 -23.73
N SER A 53 7.16 15.07 -23.68
CA SER A 53 8.06 14.63 -24.75
C SER A 53 7.29 14.32 -26.04
N ASN A 54 8.02 13.99 -27.11
CA ASN A 54 7.38 13.33 -28.26
C ASN A 54 6.96 11.91 -27.86
N LEU A 55 6.11 11.25 -28.67
CA LEU A 55 5.80 9.84 -28.45
C LEU A 55 7.08 9.00 -28.54
N LEU A 56 7.37 8.25 -27.47
CA LEU A 56 8.47 7.31 -27.36
C LEU A 56 7.95 5.90 -27.60
N VAL A 57 8.81 5.01 -28.10
CA VAL A 57 8.50 3.56 -28.05
C VAL A 57 8.72 3.04 -26.62
N PHE A 58 8.23 1.84 -26.35
CA PHE A 58 8.22 1.28 -24.99
C PHE A 58 9.61 1.19 -24.36
N ASN A 59 10.61 0.70 -25.10
CA ASN A 59 11.98 0.54 -24.59
C ASN A 59 12.65 1.91 -24.37
N ASP A 60 12.36 2.92 -25.19
CA ASP A 60 12.85 4.29 -25.01
C ASP A 60 12.28 4.94 -23.73
N LEU A 61 11.01 4.67 -23.40
CA LEU A 61 10.39 5.16 -22.15
C LEU A 61 10.90 4.39 -20.92
N LEU A 62 11.18 3.09 -21.08
CA LEU A 62 11.46 2.14 -20.00
C LEU A 62 12.77 1.37 -20.27
N PRO A 63 13.94 2.06 -20.26
CA PRO A 63 15.23 1.49 -20.68
C PRO A 63 15.70 0.31 -19.81
N HIS A 64 15.22 0.22 -18.57
CA HIS A 64 15.48 -0.92 -17.69
C HIS A 64 14.84 -2.24 -18.19
N LEU A 65 14.08 -2.20 -19.28
CA LEU A 65 13.50 -3.33 -20.00
C LEU A 65 14.02 -3.45 -21.43
N GLU A 66 15.06 -2.71 -21.83
CA GLU A 66 15.57 -2.69 -23.21
C GLU A 66 16.01 -4.08 -23.71
N SER A 67 16.43 -4.97 -22.80
CA SER A 67 16.78 -6.37 -23.06
C SER A 67 15.61 -7.37 -22.97
N GLN A 68 14.38 -6.91 -22.70
CA GLN A 68 13.19 -7.75 -22.55
C GLN A 68 12.19 -7.48 -23.69
N GLU A 69 11.54 -8.54 -24.19
CA GLU A 69 10.39 -8.37 -25.08
C GLU A 69 9.21 -7.75 -24.32
N ALA A 70 8.49 -6.84 -24.98
CA ALA A 70 7.30 -6.22 -24.40
C ALA A 70 6.22 -7.28 -24.19
N ARG A 71 5.71 -7.39 -22.96
CA ARG A 71 4.67 -8.36 -22.59
C ARG A 71 3.36 -8.06 -23.32
N PRO A 72 2.45 -9.03 -23.54
CA PRO A 72 1.26 -8.82 -24.38
C PRO A 72 0.37 -7.63 -23.97
N LEU A 73 0.25 -7.35 -22.67
CA LEU A 73 -0.44 -6.15 -22.17
C LEU A 73 0.28 -4.86 -22.55
N GLN A 74 1.61 -4.85 -22.48
CA GLN A 74 2.49 -3.73 -22.83
C GLN A 74 2.49 -3.46 -24.34
N GLU A 75 2.39 -4.50 -25.17
CA GLU A 75 2.15 -4.35 -26.61
C GLU A 75 0.78 -3.77 -26.92
N LEU A 76 -0.29 -4.30 -26.29
CA LEU A 76 -1.65 -3.86 -26.53
C LEU A 76 -1.82 -2.36 -26.22
N VAL A 77 -1.29 -1.89 -25.08
CA VAL A 77 -1.43 -0.47 -24.71
C VAL A 77 -0.66 0.51 -25.60
N GLN A 78 0.29 0.04 -26.41
CA GLN A 78 0.93 0.87 -27.45
C GLN A 78 0.03 1.05 -28.67
N ARG A 79 -0.80 0.03 -28.98
CA ARG A 79 -1.60 -0.06 -30.21
C ARG A 79 -3.05 0.39 -30.03
N ILE A 80 -3.64 0.26 -28.82
CA ILE A 80 -5.03 0.64 -28.54
C ILE A 80 -5.31 2.12 -28.84
N GLU A 81 -6.45 2.43 -29.45
CA GLU A 81 -6.78 3.79 -29.86
C GLU A 81 -7.15 4.67 -28.66
N LEU A 82 -6.61 5.91 -28.62
CA LEU A 82 -7.01 6.90 -27.63
C LEU A 82 -8.07 7.83 -28.20
N THR A 83 -9.20 7.98 -27.51
CA THR A 83 -10.27 8.88 -27.92
C THR A 83 -10.14 10.25 -27.22
N PRO A 84 -10.46 11.38 -27.88
CA PRO A 84 -10.48 12.69 -27.21
C PRO A 84 -11.58 12.80 -26.15
N GLY A 85 -11.20 13.12 -24.91
CA GLY A 85 -12.09 13.26 -23.75
C GLY A 85 -11.55 12.50 -22.52
N PRO A 86 -12.31 12.45 -21.41
CA PRO A 86 -12.00 11.58 -20.27
C PRO A 86 -12.14 10.10 -20.68
N GLN A 87 -11.19 9.28 -20.25
CA GLN A 87 -11.16 7.83 -20.54
C GLN A 87 -10.80 7.04 -19.28
N LEU A 88 -11.39 5.86 -19.12
CA LEU A 88 -11.08 4.91 -18.05
C LEU A 88 -10.50 3.63 -18.63
N PHE A 89 -9.34 3.21 -18.14
CA PHE A 89 -8.72 1.92 -18.43
C PHE A 89 -8.73 1.06 -17.17
N ILE A 90 -9.06 -0.23 -17.29
CA ILE A 90 -8.92 -1.22 -16.22
C ILE A 90 -8.06 -2.35 -16.76
N LEU A 91 -6.90 -2.58 -16.13
CA LEU A 91 -5.92 -3.59 -16.53
C LEU A 91 -5.95 -4.73 -15.50
N GLU A 92 -6.57 -5.86 -15.89
CA GLU A 92 -6.75 -7.05 -15.06
C GLU A 92 -5.75 -8.14 -15.50
N ASP A 93 -4.71 -8.38 -14.70
CA ASP A 93 -3.62 -9.33 -15.04
C ASP A 93 -2.80 -9.69 -13.78
N LEU A 94 -2.01 -10.76 -13.80
CA LEU A 94 -1.29 -11.28 -12.63
C LEU A 94 -0.25 -10.28 -12.06
N THR A 95 0.19 -10.50 -10.81
CA THR A 95 1.32 -9.72 -10.26
C THR A 95 2.61 -10.06 -11.01
N GLY A 96 3.39 -9.07 -11.41
CA GLY A 96 4.61 -9.27 -12.21
C GLY A 96 4.40 -9.27 -13.73
N SER A 97 3.18 -9.16 -14.24
CA SER A 97 2.91 -9.16 -15.69
C SER A 97 3.24 -7.84 -16.42
N GLY A 98 3.72 -6.81 -15.71
CA GLY A 98 4.08 -5.51 -16.29
C GLY A 98 2.95 -4.48 -16.36
N LYS A 99 1.88 -4.63 -15.55
CA LYS A 99 0.77 -3.67 -15.44
C LYS A 99 1.23 -2.22 -15.18
N THR A 100 2.25 -2.03 -14.33
CA THR A 100 2.80 -0.72 -13.98
C THR A 100 3.35 0.00 -15.21
N GLU A 101 4.15 -0.71 -16.01
CA GLU A 101 4.78 -0.18 -17.23
C GLU A 101 3.72 0.13 -18.29
N ALA A 102 2.73 -0.76 -18.43
CA ALA A 102 1.60 -0.54 -19.33
C ALA A 102 0.81 0.72 -18.94
N ALA A 103 0.64 0.98 -17.64
CA ALA A 103 0.01 2.21 -17.13
C ALA A 103 0.85 3.47 -17.42
N LEU A 104 2.18 3.41 -17.25
CA LEU A 104 3.09 4.50 -17.58
C LEU A 104 3.07 4.82 -19.09
N MET A 105 3.07 3.80 -19.94
CA MET A 105 2.94 3.97 -21.40
C MET A 105 1.58 4.57 -21.78
N LEU A 106 0.46 4.09 -21.22
CA LEU A 106 -0.85 4.72 -21.45
C LEU A 106 -0.88 6.19 -21.00
N ALA A 107 -0.33 6.48 -19.81
CA ALA A 107 -0.27 7.85 -19.30
C ALA A 107 0.58 8.75 -20.20
N HIS A 108 1.72 8.27 -20.69
CA HIS A 108 2.56 8.98 -21.66
C HIS A 108 1.80 9.27 -22.95
N ARG A 109 1.14 8.27 -23.55
CA ARG A 109 0.33 8.44 -24.76
C ARG A 109 -0.79 9.48 -24.57
N MET A 110 -1.45 9.50 -23.40
CA MET A 110 -2.44 10.53 -23.06
C MET A 110 -1.82 11.93 -22.92
N MET A 111 -0.64 12.04 -22.30
CA MET A 111 0.09 13.31 -22.19
C MET A 111 0.48 13.85 -23.57
N VAL A 112 1.08 13.01 -24.43
CA VAL A 112 1.44 13.39 -25.81
C VAL A 112 0.21 13.78 -26.64
N ALA A 113 -0.94 13.11 -26.41
CA ALA A 113 -2.21 13.48 -27.03
C ALA A 113 -2.87 14.76 -26.45
N GLY A 114 -2.21 15.46 -25.52
CA GLY A 114 -2.71 16.69 -24.90
C GLY A 114 -3.87 16.49 -23.93
N GLN A 115 -4.12 15.25 -23.48
CA GLN A 115 -5.20 14.90 -22.55
C GLN A 115 -4.78 15.04 -21.08
N ALA A 116 -3.48 15.14 -20.80
CA ALA A 116 -2.92 15.34 -19.47
C ALA A 116 -1.59 16.11 -19.51
N SER A 117 -1.22 16.75 -18.40
CA SER A 117 0.06 17.43 -18.17
C SER A 117 0.95 16.70 -17.15
N GLY A 118 0.58 15.47 -16.77
CA GLY A 118 1.27 14.65 -15.79
C GLY A 118 0.39 13.53 -15.26
N LEU A 119 0.81 12.89 -14.16
CA LEU A 119 0.11 11.75 -13.58
C LEU A 119 0.19 11.70 -12.06
N TYR A 120 -0.79 11.05 -11.43
CA TYR A 120 -0.74 10.68 -10.02
C TYR A 120 -0.90 9.16 -9.88
N PHE A 121 0.10 8.50 -9.31
CA PHE A 121 0.04 7.08 -8.94
C PHE A 121 -0.38 6.97 -7.48
N GLY A 122 -1.61 6.50 -7.24
CA GLY A 122 -2.22 6.28 -5.93
C GLY A 122 -2.23 4.79 -5.54
N LEU A 123 -1.52 4.46 -4.47
CA LEU A 123 -1.18 3.09 -4.08
C LEU A 123 -1.79 2.67 -2.72
N PRO A 124 -1.93 1.37 -2.43
CA PRO A 124 -2.62 0.89 -1.22
C PRO A 124 -1.86 1.13 0.09
N THR A 125 -0.52 1.20 0.10
CA THR A 125 0.26 1.40 1.34
C THR A 125 1.50 2.30 1.17
N MET A 126 2.07 2.79 2.27
CA MET A 126 3.29 3.61 2.22
C MET A 126 4.51 2.83 1.71
N ALA A 127 4.60 1.53 1.99
CA ALA A 127 5.69 0.69 1.47
C ALA A 127 5.60 0.56 -0.05
N THR A 128 4.39 0.29 -0.56
CA THR A 128 4.12 0.25 -2.01
C THR A 128 4.47 1.59 -2.68
N ALA A 129 4.15 2.73 -2.05
CA ALA A 129 4.48 4.08 -2.54
C ALA A 129 5.99 4.37 -2.56
N ASN A 130 6.75 3.95 -1.55
CA ASN A 130 8.21 4.11 -1.51
C ASN A 130 8.89 3.34 -2.66
N ALA A 131 8.49 2.09 -2.89
CA ALA A 131 9.03 1.26 -3.96
C ALA A 131 8.70 1.84 -5.36
N MET A 132 7.43 2.24 -5.56
CA MET A 132 6.99 2.83 -6.81
C MET A 132 7.64 4.19 -7.10
N TYR A 133 7.92 5.01 -6.07
CA TYR A 133 8.58 6.29 -6.24
C TYR A 133 10.00 6.15 -6.81
N LYS A 134 10.76 5.11 -6.39
CA LYS A 134 12.05 4.78 -7.01
C LYS A 134 11.89 4.39 -8.49
N ARG A 135 10.95 3.50 -8.82
CA ARG A 135 10.69 2.96 -10.18
C ARG A 135 10.21 4.04 -11.16
N VAL A 136 9.35 4.95 -10.70
CA VAL A 136 8.89 6.10 -11.49
C VAL A 136 9.95 7.20 -11.55
N GLY A 137 10.69 7.43 -10.45
CA GLY A 137 11.81 8.39 -10.40
C GLY A 137 12.93 8.09 -11.39
N ALA A 138 13.15 6.81 -11.73
CA ALA A 138 14.11 6.41 -12.77
C ALA A 138 13.68 6.76 -14.21
N VAL A 139 12.42 7.11 -14.47
CA VAL A 139 11.89 7.32 -15.83
C VAL A 139 11.03 8.58 -16.03
N TYR A 140 10.61 9.28 -14.97
CA TYR A 140 9.62 10.35 -15.06
C TYR A 140 10.05 11.52 -15.96
N GLU A 141 11.34 11.86 -16.03
CA GLU A 141 11.84 12.94 -16.91
C GLU A 141 11.56 12.65 -18.39
N ARG A 142 11.62 11.37 -18.80
CA ARG A 142 11.34 10.92 -20.19
C ARG A 142 9.89 11.16 -20.63
N LEU A 143 8.97 11.41 -19.69
CA LEU A 143 7.59 11.81 -19.99
C LEU A 143 7.48 13.25 -20.50
N PHE A 144 8.53 14.06 -20.33
CA PHE A 144 8.56 15.49 -20.62
C PHE A 144 9.68 15.83 -21.62
N ALA A 145 9.57 17.00 -22.26
CA ALA A 145 10.54 17.41 -23.27
C ALA A 145 11.95 17.65 -22.68
N ASP A 146 12.99 17.40 -23.47
CA ASP A 146 14.39 17.58 -23.06
C ASP A 146 14.65 18.99 -22.50
N ASN A 147 15.49 19.07 -21.47
CA ASN A 147 15.79 20.30 -20.73
C ASN A 147 14.60 20.96 -20.01
N SER A 148 13.42 20.33 -20.00
CA SER A 148 12.38 20.72 -19.06
C SER A 148 12.74 20.24 -17.65
N GLN A 149 12.29 20.99 -16.63
CA GLN A 149 12.49 20.64 -15.22
C GLN A 149 11.15 20.23 -14.58
N PRO A 150 10.59 19.05 -14.92
CA PRO A 150 9.41 18.53 -14.24
C PRO A 150 9.72 18.30 -12.75
N SER A 151 8.67 18.19 -11.93
CA SER A 151 8.82 17.86 -10.52
C SER A 151 8.09 16.57 -10.18
N ILE A 152 8.80 15.64 -9.54
CA ILE A 152 8.24 14.40 -8.98
C ILE A 152 8.16 14.50 -7.46
N ILE A 153 7.07 14.02 -6.84
CA ILE A 153 6.93 14.04 -5.38
C ILE A 153 6.41 12.71 -4.80
N LEU A 154 6.91 12.39 -3.60
CA LEU A 154 6.42 11.30 -2.76
C LEU A 154 5.32 11.81 -1.82
N ALA A 155 4.10 11.31 -2.00
CA ALA A 155 2.87 11.82 -1.37
C ALA A 155 2.29 10.81 -0.34
N HIS A 156 2.91 10.69 0.83
CA HIS A 156 2.32 9.99 1.99
C HIS A 156 2.79 10.58 3.32
N GLY A 157 2.13 10.19 4.42
CA GLY A 157 2.33 10.76 5.75
C GLY A 157 3.67 10.48 6.42
N ALA A 158 4.59 9.76 5.76
CA ALA A 158 5.93 9.45 6.27
C ALA A 158 7.03 9.73 5.23
N ARG A 159 6.75 10.51 4.17
CA ARG A 159 7.69 10.80 3.08
C ARG A 159 9.04 11.34 3.56
N ASP A 160 9.05 12.07 4.68
CA ASP A 160 10.27 12.69 5.22
C ASP A 160 11.28 11.65 5.75
N LEU A 161 10.85 10.40 5.97
CA LEU A 161 11.73 9.25 6.25
C LEU A 161 12.37 8.64 4.99
N SER A 162 11.83 8.92 3.80
CA SER A 162 12.41 8.41 2.55
C SER A 162 13.67 9.20 2.20
N LYS A 163 14.83 8.57 2.36
CA LYS A 163 16.14 9.13 1.97
C LYS A 163 16.11 9.64 0.50
N PRO A 164 15.68 8.84 -0.51
CA PRO A 164 15.59 9.29 -1.90
C PRO A 164 14.69 10.52 -2.09
N PHE A 165 13.57 10.61 -1.37
CA PHE A 165 12.70 11.79 -1.47
C PHE A 165 13.38 13.04 -0.89
N ARG A 166 14.05 12.95 0.26
CA ARG A 166 14.76 14.09 0.86
C ARG A 166 15.87 14.60 -0.04
N GLU A 167 16.59 13.71 -0.69
CA GLU A 167 17.69 14.04 -1.61
C GLU A 167 17.18 14.70 -2.90
N SER A 168 15.95 14.40 -3.33
CA SER A 168 15.33 15.08 -4.48
C SER A 168 14.97 16.55 -4.26
N ILE A 169 15.05 17.09 -3.04
CA ILE A 169 14.53 18.43 -2.72
C ILE A 169 15.54 19.52 -3.08
N ILE A 170 15.30 20.19 -4.21
CA ILE A 170 16.08 21.35 -4.68
C ILE A 170 15.64 22.61 -3.90
N LYS A 171 16.58 23.29 -3.24
CA LYS A 171 16.34 24.54 -2.50
C LYS A 171 16.43 25.77 -3.41
N PRO A 172 15.79 26.90 -3.04
CA PRO A 172 15.92 28.14 -3.79
C PRO A 172 17.37 28.65 -3.81
N GLY A 173 17.92 28.86 -5.00
CA GLY A 173 19.22 29.51 -5.20
C GLY A 173 20.47 28.63 -5.07
N GLU A 174 20.34 27.31 -4.91
CA GLU A 174 21.48 26.38 -5.05
C GLU A 174 21.82 26.19 -6.55
N PRO A 175 23.06 26.43 -7.01
CA PRO A 175 23.46 26.16 -8.40
C PRO A 175 23.48 24.64 -8.69
N ASP A 176 23.16 24.25 -9.93
CA ASP A 176 23.53 22.92 -10.46
C ASP A 176 25.05 22.77 -10.34
N ASN A 177 25.49 21.85 -9.48
CA ASN A 177 26.81 21.23 -9.57
C ASN A 177 26.59 19.81 -10.07
N ASP A 178 27.39 19.37 -11.04
CA ASP A 178 27.41 17.98 -11.50
C ASP A 178 27.72 17.06 -10.30
N TYR A 179 26.73 16.28 -9.88
CA TYR A 179 26.91 15.11 -9.02
C TYR A 179 27.09 13.88 -9.91
N ASP A 180 27.91 12.92 -9.49
CA ASP A 180 28.21 11.72 -10.28
C ASP A 180 26.93 10.99 -10.73
N GLU A 181 26.87 10.61 -12.02
CA GLU A 181 25.67 10.04 -12.68
C GLU A 181 25.18 8.71 -12.07
N ASP A 182 25.97 8.06 -11.21
CA ASP A 182 25.66 6.77 -10.58
C ASP A 182 24.72 6.86 -9.36
N GLU A 183 24.35 8.07 -8.88
CA GLU A 183 23.48 8.22 -7.69
C GLU A 183 22.03 8.63 -8.05
N LEU A 184 21.05 7.80 -7.65
CA LEU A 184 19.61 7.96 -7.94
C LEU A 184 18.96 9.25 -7.36
N SER A 185 19.71 9.92 -6.49
CA SER A 185 19.46 11.26 -5.93
C SER A 185 19.62 12.37 -6.98
N ALA A 186 20.54 12.24 -7.94
CA ALA A 186 20.88 13.28 -8.92
C ALA A 186 19.82 13.46 -10.02
N THR A 187 19.10 12.40 -10.40
CA THR A 187 18.08 12.42 -11.47
C THR A 187 16.67 12.75 -10.97
N THR A 188 16.42 12.67 -9.66
CA THR A 188 15.07 12.83 -9.09
C THR A 188 14.91 14.26 -8.59
N ARG A 189 14.04 15.08 -9.21
CA ARG A 189 13.91 16.52 -8.90
C ARG A 189 12.55 16.87 -8.29
N CYS A 190 12.56 17.50 -7.11
CA CYS A 190 11.39 18.04 -6.43
C CYS A 190 11.68 19.46 -5.93
N ARG A 191 10.86 20.46 -6.28
CA ARG A 191 11.09 21.82 -5.78
C ARG A 191 10.67 21.98 -4.32
N ALA A 192 11.48 22.68 -3.52
CA ALA A 192 11.23 22.91 -2.09
C ALA A 192 9.82 23.44 -1.78
N TRP A 193 9.25 24.32 -2.61
CA TRP A 193 7.89 24.85 -2.39
C TRP A 193 6.80 23.78 -2.51
N LEU A 194 6.97 22.76 -3.37
CA LEU A 194 6.06 21.60 -3.45
C LEU A 194 6.32 20.61 -2.30
N ALA A 195 7.59 20.47 -1.92
CA ALA A 195 8.02 19.59 -0.84
C ALA A 195 7.58 20.09 0.54
N ASP A 196 7.46 21.40 0.80
CA ASP A 196 7.25 21.96 2.14
C ASP A 196 5.96 21.49 2.85
N ASN A 197 4.93 21.06 2.10
CA ASN A 197 3.63 20.72 2.66
C ASN A 197 2.92 19.62 1.87
N ARG A 198 2.50 18.56 2.56
CA ARG A 198 1.74 17.44 1.96
C ARG A 198 0.50 17.87 1.16
N LYS A 199 -0.11 19.02 1.48
CA LYS A 199 -1.26 19.57 0.76
C LYS A 199 -0.94 20.03 -0.67
N LYS A 200 0.32 20.37 -0.94
CA LYS A 200 0.80 20.79 -2.26
C LYS A 200 1.25 19.61 -3.13
N ALA A 201 1.37 18.40 -2.58
CA ALA A 201 1.96 17.27 -3.28
C ALA A 201 1.28 16.96 -4.62
N LEU A 202 -0.05 17.03 -4.67
CA LEU A 202 -0.79 16.76 -5.91
C LEU A 202 -0.58 17.84 -6.99
N LEU A 203 0.02 18.99 -6.68
CA LEU A 203 0.36 20.04 -7.66
C LEU A 203 1.65 19.71 -8.44
N ALA A 204 2.50 18.79 -7.96
CA ALA A 204 3.69 18.37 -8.69
C ALA A 204 3.32 17.69 -10.02
N HIS A 205 4.20 17.72 -11.01
CA HIS A 205 3.94 17.15 -12.35
C HIS A 205 3.62 15.66 -12.27
N VAL A 206 4.48 14.91 -11.58
CA VAL A 206 4.30 13.49 -11.28
C VAL A 206 4.20 13.32 -9.77
N GLY A 207 3.15 12.66 -9.29
CA GLY A 207 3.05 12.29 -7.89
C GLY A 207 2.96 10.78 -7.73
N VAL A 208 3.68 10.23 -6.76
CA VAL A 208 3.55 8.83 -6.34
C VAL A 208 3.24 8.82 -4.84
N GLY A 209 2.17 8.17 -4.41
CA GLY A 209 1.75 8.23 -3.01
C GLY A 209 0.66 7.24 -2.67
N THR A 210 0.10 7.34 -1.46
CA THR A 210 -1.05 6.50 -1.12
C THR A 210 -2.34 7.07 -1.70
N ILE A 211 -3.27 6.20 -2.12
CA ILE A 211 -4.58 6.61 -2.67
C ILE A 211 -5.33 7.57 -1.74
N ASP A 212 -5.11 7.45 -0.41
CA ASP A 212 -5.61 8.37 0.62
C ASP A 212 -5.37 9.86 0.30
N GLN A 213 -4.25 10.24 -0.33
CA GLN A 213 -4.01 11.66 -0.67
C GLN A 213 -4.97 12.18 -1.74
N ALA A 214 -5.35 11.33 -2.72
CA ALA A 214 -6.36 11.68 -3.70
C ALA A 214 -7.77 11.65 -3.09
N LEU A 215 -8.07 10.65 -2.24
CA LEU A 215 -9.35 10.57 -1.51
C LEU A 215 -9.59 11.79 -0.60
N LEU A 216 -8.54 12.36 0.02
CA LEU A 216 -8.63 13.63 0.76
C LEU A 216 -9.10 14.83 -0.10
N GLY A 217 -9.08 14.73 -1.43
CA GLY A 217 -9.69 15.70 -2.34
C GLY A 217 -11.22 15.63 -2.40
N ILE A 218 -11.83 14.49 -2.08
CA ILE A 218 -13.30 14.29 -2.09
C ILE A 218 -13.92 14.16 -0.70
N LEU A 219 -13.17 14.43 0.39
CA LEU A 219 -13.68 14.45 1.76
C LEU A 219 -13.85 15.91 2.27
N TYR A 220 -14.56 16.09 3.38
CA TYR A 220 -14.65 17.36 4.13
C TYR A 220 -13.32 17.74 4.85
N SER A 221 -12.19 17.61 4.15
CA SER A 221 -10.84 17.96 4.63
C SER A 221 -10.50 19.41 4.29
N LYS A 222 -9.83 20.12 5.21
CA LYS A 222 -9.29 21.46 4.93
C LYS A 222 -8.34 21.42 3.72
N HIS A 223 -8.52 22.36 2.79
CA HIS A 223 -7.77 22.47 1.53
C HIS A 223 -7.98 21.30 0.54
N GLN A 224 -9.09 20.53 0.63
CA GLN A 224 -9.45 19.54 -0.39
C GLN A 224 -9.45 20.14 -1.81
N SER A 225 -9.86 21.41 -1.95
CA SER A 225 -10.00 22.05 -3.26
C SER A 225 -8.65 22.30 -3.95
N LEU A 226 -7.56 22.34 -3.18
CA LEU A 226 -6.19 22.37 -3.70
C LEU A 226 -5.74 20.97 -4.17
N ARG A 227 -6.21 19.90 -3.51
CA ARG A 227 -5.98 18.51 -3.93
C ARG A 227 -6.71 18.19 -5.23
N LEU A 228 -7.98 18.58 -5.35
CA LEU A 228 -8.73 18.47 -6.60
C LEU A 228 -8.07 19.27 -7.74
N LEU A 229 -7.60 20.50 -7.47
CA LEU A 229 -6.84 21.26 -8.45
C LEU A 229 -5.57 20.52 -8.93
N GLY A 230 -4.87 19.85 -8.02
CA GLY A 230 -3.70 19.03 -8.38
C GLY A 230 -4.03 17.78 -9.20
N LEU A 231 -5.18 17.15 -8.96
CA LEU A 231 -5.61 15.99 -9.75
C LEU A 231 -6.12 16.38 -11.15
N PHE A 232 -6.71 17.56 -11.31
CA PHE A 232 -7.20 18.02 -12.62
C PHE A 232 -6.06 18.17 -13.63
N GLY A 233 -6.31 17.70 -14.86
CA GLY A 233 -5.30 17.65 -15.91
C GLY A 233 -4.24 16.54 -15.73
N LYS A 234 -4.38 15.64 -14.76
CA LYS A 234 -3.50 14.46 -14.61
C LYS A 234 -4.20 13.16 -15.00
N VAL A 235 -3.41 12.17 -15.40
CA VAL A 235 -3.86 10.78 -15.42
C VAL A 235 -3.84 10.24 -13.98
N LEU A 236 -4.97 9.78 -13.49
CA LEU A 236 -5.07 9.13 -12.18
C LEU A 236 -4.83 7.63 -12.33
N VAL A 237 -3.69 7.14 -11.89
CA VAL A 237 -3.38 5.70 -11.84
C VAL A 237 -3.65 5.19 -10.43
N VAL A 238 -4.46 4.15 -10.28
CA VAL A 238 -4.74 3.50 -8.99
C VAL A 238 -4.30 2.05 -9.05
N ASP A 239 -3.40 1.66 -8.15
CA ASP A 239 -2.84 0.30 -8.11
C ASP A 239 -3.59 -0.61 -7.13
N GLU A 240 -3.52 -1.93 -7.39
CA GLU A 240 -4.11 -3.00 -6.56
C GLU A 240 -5.56 -2.72 -6.11
N VAL A 241 -6.44 -2.35 -7.06
CA VAL A 241 -7.81 -1.86 -6.76
C VAL A 241 -8.68 -2.84 -5.96
N HIS A 242 -8.42 -4.15 -6.05
CA HIS A 242 -9.07 -5.19 -5.22
C HIS A 242 -8.82 -5.04 -3.71
N ALA A 243 -7.71 -4.43 -3.29
CA ALA A 243 -7.39 -4.26 -1.87
C ALA A 243 -8.26 -3.18 -1.16
N ASN A 244 -9.24 -2.60 -1.86
CA ASN A 244 -10.16 -1.62 -1.30
C ASN A 244 -11.33 -2.30 -0.58
N ASP A 245 -11.45 -2.03 0.74
CA ASP A 245 -12.65 -2.36 1.50
C ASP A 245 -13.88 -1.57 0.98
N ALA A 246 -15.08 -1.93 1.46
CA ALA A 246 -16.32 -1.29 1.05
C ALA A 246 -16.36 0.24 1.29
N TYR A 247 -15.60 0.76 2.26
CA TYR A 247 -15.49 2.20 2.50
C TYR A 247 -14.60 2.87 1.46
N MET A 248 -13.38 2.38 1.25
CA MET A 248 -12.44 2.91 0.25
C MET A 248 -12.97 2.74 -1.17
N HIS A 249 -13.69 1.65 -1.46
CA HIS A 249 -14.36 1.45 -2.75
C HIS A 249 -15.44 2.53 -2.97
N SER A 250 -16.27 2.81 -1.97
CA SER A 250 -17.25 3.90 -2.03
C SER A 250 -16.59 5.27 -2.28
N LEU A 251 -15.50 5.58 -1.58
CA LEU A 251 -14.73 6.81 -1.81
C LEU A 251 -14.05 6.85 -3.19
N LEU A 252 -13.57 5.72 -3.71
CA LEU A 252 -12.96 5.62 -5.04
C LEU A 252 -13.99 5.88 -6.14
N LYS A 253 -15.24 5.43 -5.99
CA LYS A 253 -16.33 5.79 -6.90
C LYS A 253 -16.55 7.30 -6.93
N THR A 254 -16.65 7.96 -5.77
CA THR A 254 -16.76 9.42 -5.72
C THR A 254 -15.53 10.12 -6.32
N LEU A 255 -14.32 9.61 -6.07
CA LEU A 255 -13.10 10.16 -6.67
C LEU A 255 -13.10 10.07 -8.20
N LEU A 256 -13.51 8.92 -8.77
CA LEU A 256 -13.62 8.74 -10.21
C LEU A 256 -14.70 9.65 -10.82
N GLU A 257 -15.84 9.82 -10.14
CA GLU A 257 -16.89 10.75 -10.57
C GLU A 257 -16.36 12.20 -10.64
N PHE A 258 -15.66 12.66 -9.59
CA PHE A 258 -15.06 14.01 -9.57
C PHE A 258 -13.94 14.18 -10.59
N HIS A 259 -13.08 13.17 -10.77
CA HIS A 259 -11.97 13.22 -11.72
C HIS A 259 -12.45 13.26 -13.18
N ALA A 260 -13.43 12.41 -13.51
CA ALA A 260 -14.06 12.36 -14.82
C ALA A 260 -14.83 13.65 -15.15
N ALA A 261 -15.53 14.23 -14.17
CA ALA A 261 -16.18 15.54 -14.30
C ALA A 261 -15.17 16.70 -14.51
N GLY A 262 -13.94 16.54 -13.98
CA GLY A 262 -12.79 17.39 -14.28
C GLY A 262 -12.17 17.17 -15.66
N SER A 263 -12.79 16.37 -16.53
CA SER A 263 -12.24 15.87 -17.81
C SER A 263 -10.95 15.03 -17.66
N GLY A 264 -10.68 14.50 -16.47
CA GLY A 264 -9.51 13.65 -16.19
C GLY A 264 -9.72 12.20 -16.63
N SER A 265 -8.64 11.58 -17.11
CA SER A 265 -8.59 10.15 -17.43
C SER A 265 -8.00 9.34 -16.27
N ALA A 266 -8.39 8.08 -16.15
CA ALA A 266 -7.94 7.18 -15.08
C ALA A 266 -7.51 5.80 -15.59
N ILE A 267 -6.59 5.17 -14.88
CA ILE A 267 -6.08 3.82 -15.14
C ILE A 267 -6.14 3.04 -13.82
N LEU A 268 -6.87 1.93 -13.80
CA LEU A 268 -7.07 1.08 -12.64
C LEU A 268 -6.34 -0.24 -12.86
N LEU A 269 -5.45 -0.61 -11.95
CA LEU A 269 -4.67 -1.85 -12.02
C LEU A 269 -5.19 -2.83 -10.98
N SER A 270 -5.34 -4.10 -11.35
CA SER A 270 -5.71 -5.13 -10.39
C SER A 270 -5.18 -6.51 -10.76
N ALA A 271 -4.84 -7.31 -9.74
CA ALA A 271 -4.58 -8.74 -9.91
C ALA A 271 -5.87 -9.52 -10.13
N THR A 272 -6.86 -9.29 -9.27
CA THR A 272 -8.21 -9.84 -9.34
C THR A 272 -9.21 -8.68 -9.37
N LEU A 273 -10.39 -8.82 -9.97
CA LEU A 273 -11.44 -7.80 -9.84
C LEU A 273 -12.82 -8.44 -10.05
N PRO A 274 -13.66 -8.56 -9.00
CA PRO A 274 -15.02 -9.06 -9.15
C PRO A 274 -15.83 -8.19 -10.12
N LYS A 275 -16.63 -8.82 -10.98
CA LYS A 275 -17.45 -8.16 -12.02
C LYS A 275 -18.34 -7.04 -11.46
N LYS A 276 -18.87 -7.23 -10.25
CA LYS A 276 -19.64 -6.22 -9.52
C LYS A 276 -18.81 -4.96 -9.25
N MET A 277 -17.67 -5.12 -8.59
CA MET A 277 -16.73 -4.04 -8.27
C MET A 277 -16.25 -3.30 -9.53
N LYS A 278 -16.01 -4.03 -10.63
CA LYS A 278 -15.66 -3.46 -11.93
C LYS A 278 -16.79 -2.60 -12.52
N THR A 279 -18.03 -3.09 -12.47
CA THR A 279 -19.22 -2.39 -12.98
C THR A 279 -19.48 -1.11 -12.18
N ASP A 280 -19.43 -1.20 -10.86
CA ASP A 280 -19.51 -0.07 -9.93
C ASP A 280 -18.54 1.08 -10.26
N LEU A 281 -17.29 0.76 -10.67
CA LEU A 281 -16.27 1.74 -11.05
C LEU A 281 -16.51 2.34 -12.45
N LEU A 282 -16.96 1.52 -13.41
CA LEU A 282 -17.34 1.97 -14.76
C LEU A 282 -18.54 2.94 -14.70
N GLU A 283 -19.56 2.63 -13.91
CA GLU A 283 -20.74 3.47 -13.71
C GLU A 283 -20.40 4.80 -13.03
N ALA A 284 -19.55 4.78 -12.00
CA ALA A 284 -19.12 6.01 -11.31
C ALA A 284 -18.34 6.95 -12.25
N PHE A 285 -17.45 6.40 -13.08
CA PHE A 285 -16.73 7.17 -14.09
C PHE A 285 -17.67 7.69 -15.20
N GLY A 286 -18.63 6.88 -15.65
CA GLY A 286 -19.63 7.27 -16.65
C GLY A 286 -20.50 8.44 -16.16
N LYS A 287 -20.96 8.36 -14.91
CA LYS A 287 -21.71 9.43 -14.24
C LYS A 287 -20.93 10.75 -14.20
N GLY A 288 -19.64 10.72 -13.88
CA GLY A 288 -18.79 11.91 -13.85
C GLY A 288 -18.48 12.50 -15.22
N SER A 289 -18.17 11.65 -16.19
CA SER A 289 -17.84 12.04 -17.58
C SER A 289 -19.05 12.39 -18.45
N GLY A 290 -20.28 12.06 -18.00
CA GLY A 290 -21.50 12.14 -18.81
C GLY A 290 -21.61 11.06 -19.89
N LEU A 291 -20.75 10.03 -19.83
CA LEU A 291 -20.75 8.92 -20.78
C LEU A 291 -21.82 7.88 -20.42
N THR A 292 -22.50 7.35 -21.44
CA THR A 292 -23.48 6.28 -21.34
C THR A 292 -22.94 5.01 -22.01
N GLY A 293 -23.54 3.85 -21.69
CA GLY A 293 -23.14 2.55 -22.28
C GLY A 293 -22.19 1.71 -21.43
N SER A 294 -21.96 2.06 -20.15
CA SER A 294 -21.19 1.25 -19.18
C SER A 294 -21.93 0.00 -18.67
N ALA A 295 -22.85 -0.57 -19.46
CA ALA A 295 -23.87 -1.53 -19.01
C ALA A 295 -23.33 -2.95 -18.74
N GLY A 296 -22.51 -3.06 -17.69
CA GLY A 296 -21.89 -4.29 -17.21
C GLY A 296 -20.72 -4.77 -18.06
N SER A 297 -19.61 -5.13 -17.40
CA SER A 297 -18.55 -5.92 -18.02
C SER A 297 -19.09 -7.32 -18.33
N GLN A 298 -19.09 -7.71 -19.61
CA GLN A 298 -19.67 -8.98 -20.05
C GLN A 298 -18.58 -10.06 -20.17
N SER A 299 -17.34 -9.66 -20.47
CA SER A 299 -16.22 -10.57 -20.68
C SER A 299 -15.97 -11.51 -19.49
N GLY A 300 -15.76 -12.78 -19.80
CA GLY A 300 -15.22 -13.78 -18.88
C GLY A 300 -13.70 -13.94 -18.98
N ALA A 301 -13.04 -13.21 -19.91
CA ALA A 301 -11.62 -13.39 -20.18
C ALA A 301 -10.74 -12.86 -19.04
N TYR A 302 -9.56 -13.46 -18.92
CA TYR A 302 -8.48 -13.03 -18.05
C TYR A 302 -7.15 -13.61 -18.59
N PRO A 303 -6.08 -12.83 -18.74
CA PRO A 303 -6.00 -11.37 -18.52
C PRO A 303 -6.89 -10.54 -19.46
N LEU A 304 -7.22 -9.32 -19.05
CA LEU A 304 -8.21 -8.47 -19.73
C LEU A 304 -7.85 -6.98 -19.62
N LEU A 305 -7.87 -6.28 -20.75
CA LEU A 305 -7.92 -4.82 -20.78
C LEU A 305 -9.37 -4.38 -21.01
N THR A 306 -9.86 -3.46 -20.20
CA THR A 306 -11.16 -2.80 -20.40
C THR A 306 -10.92 -1.31 -20.61
N HIS A 307 -11.50 -0.75 -21.67
CA HIS A 307 -11.39 0.66 -22.03
C HIS A 307 -12.79 1.23 -22.14
N PHE A 308 -13.12 2.22 -21.32
CA PHE A 308 -14.38 2.94 -21.37
C PHE A 308 -14.15 4.40 -21.72
N SER A 309 -14.81 4.85 -22.78
CA SER A 309 -14.62 6.17 -23.36
C SER A 309 -15.86 6.61 -24.15
N LYS A 310 -15.78 7.74 -24.86
CA LYS A 310 -16.85 8.19 -25.76
C LYS A 310 -17.15 7.25 -26.94
N ALA A 311 -16.27 6.29 -27.23
CA ALA A 311 -16.52 5.23 -28.22
C ALA A 311 -17.42 4.11 -27.66
N GLY A 312 -17.66 4.08 -26.34
CA GLY A 312 -18.35 3.02 -25.63
C GLY A 312 -17.42 2.25 -24.70
N LEU A 313 -17.83 1.04 -24.35
CA LEU A 313 -17.06 0.08 -23.56
C LEU A 313 -16.43 -0.96 -24.51
N GLU A 314 -15.10 -1.03 -24.52
CA GLU A 314 -14.32 -2.04 -25.22
C GLU A 314 -13.67 -2.99 -24.20
N GLU A 315 -13.77 -4.29 -24.43
CA GLU A 315 -13.17 -5.33 -23.59
C GLU A 315 -12.26 -6.21 -24.47
N VAL A 316 -10.95 -6.06 -24.34
CA VAL A 316 -9.94 -6.73 -25.17
C VAL A 316 -9.21 -7.80 -24.35
N PRO A 317 -9.49 -9.10 -24.57
CA PRO A 317 -8.74 -10.20 -23.97
C PRO A 317 -7.25 -10.06 -24.28
N VAL A 318 -6.41 -10.26 -23.27
CA VAL A 318 -4.95 -10.14 -23.42
C VAL A 318 -4.35 -11.55 -23.30
N ALA A 319 -3.38 -11.87 -24.15
CA ALA A 319 -2.66 -13.13 -24.02
C ALA A 319 -1.90 -13.17 -22.67
N GLY A 320 -2.00 -14.29 -21.94
CA GLY A 320 -1.17 -14.50 -20.76
C GLY A 320 0.31 -14.58 -21.15
N VAL A 321 1.20 -14.10 -20.27
CA VAL A 321 2.65 -14.31 -20.45
C VAL A 321 2.94 -15.79 -20.25
N ALA A 322 3.65 -16.42 -21.20
CA ALA A 322 3.94 -17.86 -21.16
C ALA A 322 4.60 -18.27 -19.83
N ASP A 323 5.64 -17.56 -19.41
CA ASP A 323 6.39 -17.80 -18.16
C ASP A 323 5.56 -17.56 -16.88
N SER A 324 4.38 -16.94 -17.00
CA SER A 324 3.43 -16.76 -15.88
C SER A 324 2.34 -17.83 -15.81
N ALA A 325 2.25 -18.68 -16.84
CA ALA A 325 1.29 -19.77 -16.89
C ALA A 325 1.79 -20.91 -16.01
N ARG A 326 1.09 -21.18 -14.90
CA ARG A 326 1.52 -22.17 -13.91
C ARG A 326 0.33 -22.88 -13.28
N THR A 327 0.46 -24.20 -13.18
CA THR A 327 -0.45 -25.05 -12.42
C THR A 327 0.10 -25.18 -11.01
N VAL A 328 -0.74 -24.88 -10.02
CA VAL A 328 -0.43 -24.94 -8.61
C VAL A 328 -1.31 -26.02 -8.00
N THR A 329 -0.71 -27.08 -7.46
CA THR A 329 -1.44 -28.05 -6.65
C THR A 329 -1.69 -27.47 -5.25
N VAL A 330 -2.73 -27.95 -4.57
CA VAL A 330 -3.04 -27.54 -3.20
C VAL A 330 -2.99 -28.74 -2.27
N GLU A 331 -2.17 -28.62 -1.23
CA GLU A 331 -2.05 -29.58 -0.14
C GLU A 331 -2.59 -28.94 1.15
N TRP A 332 -3.35 -29.71 1.94
CA TRP A 332 -3.97 -29.21 3.16
C TRP A 332 -3.20 -29.72 4.39
N LEU A 333 -2.88 -28.81 5.31
CA LEU A 333 -2.24 -29.09 6.59
C LEU A 333 -3.24 -28.82 7.70
N GLU A 334 -3.63 -29.86 8.43
CA GLU A 334 -4.78 -29.82 9.35
C GLU A 334 -4.48 -29.06 10.66
N ASP A 335 -3.21 -28.99 11.06
CA ASP A 335 -2.76 -28.38 12.30
C ASP A 335 -1.33 -27.78 12.20
N GLU A 336 -0.90 -27.09 13.27
CA GLU A 336 0.44 -26.49 13.35
C GLU A 336 1.58 -27.50 13.50
N GLU A 337 1.32 -28.73 13.93
CA GLU A 337 2.35 -29.78 14.04
C GLU A 337 2.74 -30.27 12.64
N ALA A 338 1.75 -30.54 11.77
CA ALA A 338 1.97 -30.86 10.37
C ALA A 338 2.74 -29.75 9.64
N VAL A 339 2.39 -28.48 9.88
CA VAL A 339 3.15 -27.32 9.37
C VAL A 339 4.58 -27.30 9.88
N THR A 340 4.78 -27.56 11.18
CA THR A 340 6.10 -27.55 11.81
C THR A 340 7.00 -28.65 11.26
N GLN A 341 6.50 -29.89 11.13
CA GLN A 341 7.25 -31.01 10.57
C GLN A 341 7.63 -30.75 9.11
N PHE A 342 6.67 -30.27 8.30
CA PHE A 342 6.93 -29.88 6.91
C PHE A 342 8.07 -28.85 6.83
N LEU A 343 8.00 -27.75 7.60
CA LEU A 343 9.03 -26.70 7.54
C LEU A 343 10.41 -27.17 8.03
N ILE A 344 10.47 -28.09 9.01
CA ILE A 344 11.72 -28.76 9.42
C ILE A 344 12.33 -29.56 8.27
N GLU A 345 11.51 -30.30 7.50
CA GLU A 345 11.98 -31.03 6.31
C GLU A 345 12.46 -30.09 5.20
N ILE A 346 11.77 -28.95 5.00
CA ILE A 346 12.22 -27.93 4.04
C ILE A 346 13.59 -27.38 4.41
N THR A 347 13.81 -26.96 5.67
CA THR A 347 15.13 -26.49 6.13
C THR A 347 16.21 -27.58 5.99
N ARG A 348 15.91 -28.85 6.28
CA ARG A 348 16.84 -29.97 6.06
C ARG A 348 17.20 -30.16 4.58
N SER A 349 16.27 -29.89 3.67
CA SER A 349 16.51 -29.95 2.22
C SER A 349 17.30 -28.76 1.67
N GLY A 350 17.63 -27.77 2.50
CA GLY A 350 18.31 -26.54 2.08
C GLY A 350 17.44 -25.58 1.26
N ARG A 351 16.13 -25.83 1.14
CA ARG A 351 15.19 -24.95 0.43
C ARG A 351 14.66 -23.86 1.34
N CYS A 352 14.16 -22.76 0.77
CA CYS A 352 13.63 -21.63 1.52
C CYS A 352 12.10 -21.61 1.56
N ALA A 353 11.50 -21.20 2.69
CA ALA A 353 10.04 -21.22 2.87
C ALA A 353 9.47 -19.94 3.51
N CYS A 354 8.20 -19.68 3.20
CA CYS A 354 7.38 -18.73 3.95
C CYS A 354 6.19 -19.42 4.63
N TRP A 355 5.91 -19.05 5.88
CA TRP A 355 4.65 -19.34 6.56
C TRP A 355 3.87 -18.04 6.79
N ILE A 356 2.82 -17.83 6.01
CA ILE A 356 1.99 -16.63 6.05
C ILE A 356 0.84 -16.83 7.03
N ARG A 357 0.80 -15.98 8.05
CA ARG A 357 -0.10 -16.04 9.20
C ARG A 357 -1.11 -14.90 9.18
N ASN A 358 -2.36 -15.19 9.52
CA ASN A 358 -3.44 -14.22 9.37
C ASN A 358 -3.42 -13.11 10.44
N THR A 359 -2.73 -13.28 11.57
CA THR A 359 -2.52 -12.19 12.55
C THR A 359 -1.08 -12.12 13.09
N VAL A 360 -0.74 -10.95 13.63
CA VAL A 360 0.55 -10.67 14.30
C VAL A 360 0.79 -11.62 15.48
N ASN A 361 -0.25 -11.98 16.23
CA ASN A 361 -0.12 -12.87 17.37
C ASN A 361 0.23 -14.29 16.89
N ASP A 362 -0.53 -14.76 15.90
CA ASP A 362 -0.39 -16.12 15.35
C ASP A 362 0.94 -16.29 14.62
N ALA A 363 1.50 -15.20 14.06
CA ALA A 363 2.87 -15.12 13.54
C ALA A 363 3.94 -15.25 14.64
N ARG A 364 3.78 -14.56 15.78
CA ARG A 364 4.73 -14.65 16.90
C ARG A 364 4.71 -16.04 17.56
N VAL A 365 3.52 -16.58 17.80
CA VAL A 365 3.33 -17.92 18.37
C VAL A 365 3.96 -18.97 17.44
N GLY A 366 3.61 -18.95 16.15
CA GLY A 366 4.17 -19.86 15.15
C GLY A 366 5.69 -19.75 15.02
N TRP A 367 6.24 -18.53 15.01
CA TRP A 367 7.69 -18.30 14.99
C TRP A 367 8.40 -18.87 16.22
N LEU A 368 7.90 -18.60 17.43
CA LEU A 368 8.51 -19.14 18.67
C LEU A 368 8.48 -20.67 18.72
N ARG A 369 7.33 -21.28 18.35
CA ARG A 369 7.16 -22.75 18.31
C ARG A 369 8.09 -23.39 17.31
N LEU A 370 8.10 -22.91 16.07
CA LEU A 370 8.93 -23.44 15.01
C LEU A 370 10.42 -23.20 15.28
N ARG A 371 10.82 -22.06 15.85
CA ARG A 371 12.21 -21.83 16.29
C ARG A 371 12.66 -22.85 17.33
N ALA A 372 11.80 -23.16 18.31
CA ALA A 372 12.08 -24.20 19.30
C ALA A 372 12.16 -25.60 18.68
N ALA A 373 11.28 -25.93 17.73
CA ALA A 373 11.26 -27.22 17.05
C ALA A 373 12.47 -27.41 16.10
N LEU A 374 12.90 -26.37 15.38
CA LEU A 374 14.13 -26.36 14.57
C LEU A 374 15.37 -26.62 15.44
N ALA A 375 15.47 -25.94 16.59
CA ALA A 375 16.57 -26.14 17.53
C ALA A 375 16.58 -27.57 18.11
N GLN A 376 15.42 -28.14 18.44
CA GLN A 376 15.28 -29.55 18.86
C GLN A 376 15.65 -30.52 17.73
N ALA A 377 15.38 -30.16 16.47
CA ALA A 377 15.73 -30.92 15.28
C ALA A 377 17.22 -30.83 14.91
N GLY A 378 18.04 -30.05 15.64
CA GLY A 378 19.47 -29.85 15.40
C GLY A 378 19.78 -28.90 14.23
N LEU A 379 18.84 -28.01 13.89
CA LEU A 379 18.94 -27.05 12.79
C LEU A 379 19.21 -25.64 13.32
N ASP A 380 19.81 -24.79 12.49
CA ASP A 380 19.95 -23.38 12.79
C ASP A 380 18.57 -22.70 12.84
N ALA A 381 18.28 -22.08 13.97
CA ALA A 381 17.02 -21.40 14.25
C ALA A 381 17.23 -19.90 14.58
N ASP A 382 18.48 -19.43 14.68
CA ASP A 382 18.79 -18.02 14.94
C ASP A 382 18.59 -17.18 13.68
N GLU A 383 18.78 -17.80 12.51
CA GLU A 383 18.65 -17.23 11.18
C GLU A 383 17.21 -17.25 10.61
N MET A 384 16.21 -17.54 11.46
CA MET A 384 14.78 -17.60 11.14
C MET A 384 14.08 -16.24 11.25
N GLY A 385 13.43 -15.77 10.17
CA GLY A 385 12.80 -14.46 10.12
C GLY A 385 11.37 -14.40 10.70
N LEU A 386 11.05 -13.27 11.35
CA LEU A 386 9.68 -12.84 11.67
C LEU A 386 9.41 -11.46 11.05
N PHE A 387 8.36 -11.31 10.23
CA PHE A 387 8.04 -10.01 9.62
C PHE A 387 6.56 -9.61 9.69
N HIS A 388 6.28 -8.47 10.33
CA HIS A 388 4.92 -7.97 10.56
C HIS A 388 4.89 -6.45 10.84
N ALA A 389 3.71 -5.84 10.80
CA ALA A 389 3.56 -4.39 10.92
C ALA A 389 3.85 -3.77 12.32
N ARG A 390 4.08 -4.58 13.37
CA ARG A 390 4.16 -4.12 14.77
C ARG A 390 5.59 -3.86 15.31
N PHE A 391 6.60 -3.80 14.44
CA PHE A 391 7.93 -3.28 14.78
C PHE A 391 7.95 -1.75 14.82
N ALA A 392 8.95 -1.15 15.48
CA ALA A 392 9.30 0.25 15.24
C ALA A 392 9.70 0.45 13.77
N MET A 393 9.45 1.62 13.19
CA MET A 393 9.71 1.87 11.77
C MET A 393 11.17 1.62 11.36
N GLY A 394 12.16 1.93 12.22
CA GLY A 394 13.57 1.61 11.96
C GLY A 394 13.82 0.11 11.88
N ASP A 395 13.51 -0.62 12.95
CA ASP A 395 13.67 -2.07 13.05
C ASP A 395 12.87 -2.81 11.96
N ARG A 396 11.70 -2.28 11.57
CA ARG A 396 10.91 -2.77 10.42
C ARG A 396 11.68 -2.66 9.10
N LEU A 397 12.31 -1.52 8.83
CA LEU A 397 13.09 -1.30 7.61
C LEU A 397 14.34 -2.19 7.57
N GLU A 398 14.97 -2.43 8.72
CA GLU A 398 16.07 -3.40 8.83
C GLU A 398 15.61 -4.83 8.52
N THR A 399 14.49 -5.27 9.10
CA THR A 399 13.91 -6.59 8.82
C THR A 399 13.46 -6.73 7.37
N GLU A 400 12.84 -5.69 6.79
CA GLU A 400 12.47 -5.64 5.37
C GLU A 400 13.70 -5.79 4.45
N GLY A 401 14.81 -5.12 4.79
CA GLY A 401 16.10 -5.29 4.10
C GLY A 401 16.62 -6.73 4.17
N LYS A 402 16.63 -7.35 5.35
CA LYS A 402 17.03 -8.76 5.52
C LYS A 402 16.13 -9.73 4.74
N VAL A 403 14.82 -9.48 4.72
CA VAL A 403 13.86 -10.28 3.95
C VAL A 403 14.12 -10.15 2.45
N LEU A 404 14.42 -8.96 1.93
CA LEU A 404 14.81 -8.77 0.53
C LEU A 404 16.17 -9.44 0.20
N THR A 405 17.14 -9.42 1.11
CA THR A 405 18.43 -10.12 0.93
C THR A 405 18.27 -11.64 0.85
N HIS A 406 17.47 -12.24 1.73
CA HIS A 406 17.32 -13.71 1.79
C HIS A 406 16.27 -14.29 0.84
N PHE A 407 15.33 -13.49 0.33
CA PHE A 407 14.20 -13.99 -0.46
C PHE A 407 13.92 -13.19 -1.74
N GLY A 408 14.64 -12.10 -2.01
CA GLY A 408 14.45 -11.27 -3.20
C GLY A 408 14.93 -11.93 -4.50
N LYS A 409 14.66 -11.27 -5.63
CA LYS A 409 15.10 -11.69 -6.97
C LYS A 409 16.59 -12.01 -7.03
N ASP A 410 17.44 -11.10 -6.57
CA ASP A 410 18.89 -11.18 -6.74
C ASP A 410 19.57 -12.02 -5.64
N SER A 411 18.79 -12.63 -4.74
CA SER A 411 19.26 -13.47 -3.65
C SER A 411 19.94 -14.76 -4.16
N ALA A 412 21.14 -15.02 -3.68
CA ALA A 412 21.99 -16.15 -4.09
C ALA A 412 21.66 -17.45 -3.32
N PRO A 413 21.96 -18.64 -3.88
CA PRO A 413 21.70 -19.93 -3.24
C PRO A 413 22.09 -20.02 -1.75
N GLN A 414 23.26 -19.49 -1.38
CA GLN A 414 23.78 -19.55 -0.02
C GLN A 414 23.04 -18.63 0.96
N GLU A 415 22.45 -17.54 0.47
CA GLU A 415 21.66 -16.61 1.28
C GLU A 415 20.26 -17.17 1.57
N ARG A 416 19.71 -17.90 0.59
CA ARG A 416 18.37 -18.52 0.63
C ARG A 416 18.35 -19.86 1.39
N SER A 417 19.47 -20.58 1.37
CA SER A 417 19.54 -21.98 1.79
C SER A 417 19.00 -22.21 3.21
N GLY A 418 17.95 -23.02 3.33
CA GLY A 418 17.32 -23.43 4.59
C GLY A 418 16.54 -22.32 5.33
N ARG A 419 16.42 -21.11 4.76
CA ARG A 419 15.79 -19.96 5.42
C ARG A 419 14.27 -20.09 5.50
N ILE A 420 13.73 -19.84 6.70
CA ILE A 420 12.28 -19.73 6.93
C ILE A 420 11.92 -18.29 7.31
N LEU A 421 10.84 -17.77 6.72
CA LEU A 421 10.19 -16.54 7.10
C LEU A 421 8.76 -16.80 7.59
N VAL A 422 8.48 -16.52 8.87
CA VAL A 422 7.09 -16.38 9.34
C VAL A 422 6.68 -14.92 9.17
N ALA A 423 5.56 -14.66 8.49
CA ALA A 423 5.12 -13.30 8.22
C ALA A 423 3.60 -13.15 8.29
N THR A 424 3.13 -11.92 8.45
CA THR A 424 1.71 -11.58 8.19
C THR A 424 1.53 -11.12 6.74
N GLN A 425 0.36 -10.56 6.40
CA GLN A 425 0.02 -10.01 5.07
C GLN A 425 1.02 -8.96 4.52
N VAL A 426 2.02 -8.54 5.29
CA VAL A 426 3.08 -7.61 4.85
C VAL A 426 3.94 -8.14 3.69
N VAL A 427 3.97 -9.45 3.44
CA VAL A 427 4.66 -10.06 2.28
C VAL A 427 3.79 -10.12 1.01
N GLU A 428 2.49 -9.88 1.12
CA GLU A 428 1.54 -9.94 0.00
C GLU A 428 1.74 -8.78 -0.99
N GLN A 429 2.10 -7.59 -0.50
CA GLN A 429 2.04 -6.35 -1.28
C GLN A 429 3.42 -5.69 -1.49
N SER A 430 3.79 -5.50 -2.76
CA SER A 430 4.96 -4.74 -3.26
C SER A 430 6.35 -5.08 -2.76
N LEU A 431 6.55 -6.21 -2.08
CA LEU A 431 7.87 -6.82 -1.93
C LEU A 431 8.07 -7.88 -3.03
N ASP A 432 9.20 -7.78 -3.74
CA ASP A 432 9.56 -8.70 -4.84
C ASP A 432 10.24 -9.95 -4.25
N LEU A 433 9.42 -10.78 -3.58
CA LEU A 433 9.87 -11.97 -2.85
C LEU A 433 9.54 -13.25 -3.60
N ASP A 434 10.47 -14.19 -3.54
CA ASP A 434 10.44 -15.51 -4.16
C ASP A 434 10.79 -16.55 -3.10
N PHE A 435 9.90 -17.53 -2.90
CA PHE A 435 10.10 -18.68 -2.02
C PHE A 435 10.00 -19.98 -2.81
N ASP A 436 10.77 -20.99 -2.39
CA ASP A 436 10.73 -22.33 -2.99
C ASP A 436 9.53 -23.13 -2.48
N GLU A 437 9.08 -22.84 -1.25
CA GLU A 437 7.94 -23.49 -0.59
C GLU A 437 7.09 -22.45 0.16
N MET A 438 5.76 -22.67 0.23
CA MET A 438 4.85 -21.76 0.93
C MET A 438 3.77 -22.52 1.71
N VAL A 439 3.64 -22.15 2.98
CA VAL A 439 2.46 -22.43 3.81
C VAL A 439 1.70 -21.13 4.02
N THR A 440 0.39 -21.15 3.87
CA THR A 440 -0.51 -20.03 4.20
C THR A 440 -1.62 -20.49 5.13
N ASP A 441 -1.95 -19.72 6.15
CA ASP A 441 -3.26 -19.87 6.81
C ASP A 441 -4.37 -19.65 5.76
N LEU A 442 -5.51 -20.35 5.91
CA LEU A 442 -6.70 -20.16 5.09
C LEU A 442 -7.14 -18.68 5.08
N ALA A 443 -7.30 -18.12 3.89
CA ALA A 443 -7.75 -16.75 3.65
C ALA A 443 -8.67 -16.72 2.42
N PRO A 444 -9.34 -15.60 2.10
CA PRO A 444 -10.14 -15.49 0.89
C PRO A 444 -9.31 -15.75 -0.38
N ILE A 445 -9.96 -16.32 -1.41
CA ILE A 445 -9.29 -16.87 -2.61
C ILE A 445 -8.41 -15.87 -3.38
N ASP A 446 -8.77 -14.59 -3.38
CA ASP A 446 -8.00 -13.53 -4.03
C ASP A 446 -6.67 -13.27 -3.30
N LEU A 447 -6.67 -13.27 -1.96
CA LEU A 447 -5.45 -13.20 -1.15
C LEU A 447 -4.60 -14.46 -1.32
N ILE A 448 -5.21 -15.64 -1.43
CA ILE A 448 -4.48 -16.89 -1.73
C ILE A 448 -3.77 -16.80 -3.08
N ILE A 449 -4.43 -16.29 -4.12
CA ILE A 449 -3.81 -16.06 -5.44
C ILE A 449 -2.67 -15.04 -5.33
N GLN A 450 -2.82 -13.97 -4.55
CA GLN A 450 -1.78 -12.95 -4.33
C GLN A 450 -0.56 -13.52 -3.57
N ARG A 451 -0.78 -14.33 -2.52
CA ARG A 451 0.26 -15.06 -1.76
C ARG A 451 1.04 -16.01 -2.67
N THR A 452 0.32 -16.80 -3.48
CA THR A 452 0.90 -17.67 -4.53
C THR A 452 1.73 -16.88 -5.56
N GLY A 453 1.49 -15.56 -5.69
CA GLY A 453 2.34 -14.62 -6.42
C GLY A 453 3.80 -14.50 -5.94
N ARG A 454 4.17 -15.14 -4.81
CA ARG A 454 5.54 -15.19 -4.25
C ARG A 454 6.13 -16.61 -4.22
N LEU A 455 5.33 -17.66 -4.46
CA LEU A 455 5.82 -19.03 -4.66
C LEU A 455 6.35 -19.14 -6.09
N HIS A 456 7.60 -19.58 -6.26
CA HIS A 456 8.33 -19.69 -7.55
C HIS A 456 8.02 -18.50 -8.48
N ARG A 457 8.43 -17.32 -8.04
CA ARG A 457 8.15 -16.02 -8.66
C ARG A 457 9.16 -15.66 -9.76
N HIS A 458 10.41 -16.07 -9.60
CA HIS A 458 11.48 -15.91 -10.56
C HIS A 458 12.02 -17.30 -10.92
N LEU A 459 12.29 -17.54 -12.21
CA LEU A 459 12.85 -18.79 -12.68
C LEU A 459 14.19 -19.05 -11.99
N ARG A 460 14.31 -20.19 -11.30
CA ARG A 460 15.55 -20.65 -10.67
C ARG A 460 15.87 -22.08 -11.07
N ASP A 461 17.14 -22.46 -10.96
CA ASP A 461 17.54 -23.86 -11.05
C ASP A 461 17.27 -24.64 -9.75
N SER A 462 17.60 -25.93 -9.73
CA SER A 462 17.42 -26.81 -8.56
C SER A 462 18.28 -26.44 -7.34
N ALA A 463 19.28 -25.57 -7.51
CA ALA A 463 20.10 -25.03 -6.44
C ALA A 463 19.59 -23.64 -5.96
N GLY A 464 18.52 -23.12 -6.55
CA GLY A 464 17.98 -21.80 -6.24
C GLY A 464 18.75 -20.64 -6.90
N GLN A 465 19.59 -20.91 -7.91
CA GLN A 465 20.27 -19.87 -8.69
C GLN A 465 19.29 -19.29 -9.73
N LEU A 466 19.24 -17.96 -9.86
CA LEU A 466 18.41 -17.28 -10.88
C LEU A 466 18.87 -17.68 -12.29
N ILE A 467 17.92 -18.06 -13.15
CA ILE A 467 18.13 -18.39 -14.57
C ILE A 467 17.22 -17.52 -15.46
N GLU A 468 17.66 -17.26 -16.69
CA GLU A 468 16.92 -16.40 -17.63
C GLU A 468 15.95 -17.15 -18.54
N GLN A 469 16.20 -18.45 -18.79
CA GLN A 469 15.43 -19.29 -19.70
C GLN A 469 15.47 -20.75 -19.25
N GLY A 470 14.42 -21.51 -19.60
CA GLY A 470 14.22 -22.90 -19.21
C GLY A 470 13.04 -23.08 -18.25
N ASP A 471 12.83 -24.32 -17.80
CA ASP A 471 11.85 -24.64 -16.78
C ASP A 471 12.41 -24.37 -15.37
N ASP A 472 11.55 -24.11 -14.38
CA ASP A 472 11.99 -23.94 -12.99
C ASP A 472 12.50 -25.27 -12.41
N GLY A 473 13.77 -25.29 -12.00
CA GLY A 473 14.46 -26.48 -11.52
C GLY A 473 14.03 -26.94 -10.13
N ARG A 474 13.13 -26.21 -9.44
CA ARG A 474 12.62 -26.56 -8.11
C ARG A 474 11.44 -27.54 -8.13
N GLY A 475 10.91 -27.86 -9.31
CA GLY A 475 9.83 -28.83 -9.51
C GLY A 475 8.43 -28.22 -9.46
N ASP A 476 7.40 -29.07 -9.33
CA ASP A 476 6.00 -28.66 -9.38
C ASP A 476 5.61 -27.70 -8.23
N LEU A 477 4.83 -26.66 -8.54
CA LEU A 477 4.33 -25.72 -7.53
C LEU A 477 3.24 -26.38 -6.68
N CYS A 478 3.51 -26.55 -5.38
CA CYS A 478 2.52 -26.95 -4.38
C CYS A 478 2.32 -25.82 -3.36
N LEU A 479 1.09 -25.30 -3.25
CA LEU A 479 0.70 -24.40 -2.18
C LEU A 479 0.17 -25.22 -1.00
N ARG A 480 0.73 -25.04 0.20
CA ARG A 480 0.20 -25.63 1.42
C ARG A 480 -0.72 -24.66 2.15
N ILE A 481 -1.93 -25.11 2.45
CA ILE A 481 -2.91 -24.34 3.21
C ILE A 481 -3.05 -24.95 4.59
N HIS A 482 -2.68 -24.19 5.61
CA HIS A 482 -2.98 -24.51 7.00
C HIS A 482 -4.41 -24.04 7.31
N GLY A 483 -5.26 -24.94 7.81
CA GLY A 483 -6.58 -24.54 8.27
C GLY A 483 -7.52 -25.68 8.65
N PRO A 484 -8.75 -25.34 9.10
CA PRO A 484 -9.70 -26.32 9.60
C PRO A 484 -10.01 -27.39 8.54
N HIS A 485 -10.20 -28.64 8.99
CA HIS A 485 -10.50 -29.74 8.09
C HIS A 485 -11.71 -29.40 7.19
N PRO A 486 -11.65 -29.72 5.89
CA PRO A 486 -12.73 -29.41 4.96
C PRO A 486 -14.06 -30.14 5.22
N ALA A 487 -14.93 -29.55 6.03
CA ALA A 487 -16.28 -30.04 6.28
C ALA A 487 -17.24 -29.58 5.17
N LYS A 488 -18.06 -30.50 4.64
CA LYS A 488 -19.22 -30.12 3.80
C LYS A 488 -20.29 -29.42 4.64
N ASP A 489 -20.57 -29.98 5.80
CA ASP A 489 -21.50 -29.43 6.79
C ASP A 489 -20.70 -28.68 7.86
N ALA A 490 -20.22 -27.48 7.52
CA ALA A 490 -19.41 -26.67 8.43
C ALA A 490 -20.25 -26.06 9.55
N GLU A 491 -19.80 -26.22 10.80
CA GLU A 491 -20.41 -25.58 11.97
C GLU A 491 -20.14 -24.07 12.01
N LYS A 492 -20.93 -23.35 12.81
CA LYS A 492 -20.92 -21.86 12.86
C LYS A 492 -19.54 -21.27 13.18
N ASP A 493 -18.77 -21.97 13.99
CA ASP A 493 -17.45 -21.58 14.48
C ASP A 493 -16.30 -22.29 13.75
N TRP A 494 -16.57 -23.09 12.71
CA TRP A 494 -15.60 -23.91 11.94
C TRP A 494 -14.26 -23.23 11.64
N TYR A 495 -14.27 -21.93 11.28
CA TYR A 495 -13.06 -21.15 11.06
C TYR A 495 -12.50 -20.49 12.32
N SER A 496 -13.37 -20.03 13.24
CA SER A 496 -12.97 -19.32 14.45
C SER A 496 -12.44 -20.21 15.58
N SER A 497 -12.73 -21.51 15.56
CA SER A 497 -12.17 -22.50 16.48
C SER A 497 -10.67 -22.71 16.24
N VAL A 498 -10.25 -22.76 14.97
CA VAL A 498 -8.83 -22.85 14.55
C VAL A 498 -8.17 -21.47 14.49
N PHE A 499 -8.87 -20.44 14.00
CA PHE A 499 -8.33 -19.09 13.82
C PHE A 499 -9.17 -18.02 14.54
N PRO A 500 -9.19 -17.97 15.89
CA PRO A 500 -9.95 -16.96 16.65
C PRO A 500 -9.46 -15.52 16.42
N GLY A 501 -8.18 -15.36 16.04
CA GLY A 501 -7.61 -14.11 15.53
C GLY A 501 -8.05 -13.85 14.09
N GLY A 502 -7.84 -14.81 13.19
CA GLY A 502 -8.17 -14.71 11.76
C GLY A 502 -9.64 -14.42 11.48
N ALA A 503 -10.58 -14.96 12.28
CA ALA A 503 -12.02 -14.72 12.20
C ALA A 503 -12.41 -13.25 12.39
N LYS A 504 -11.55 -12.44 13.02
CA LYS A 504 -11.76 -10.98 13.18
C LYS A 504 -11.21 -10.18 12.00
N ILE A 505 -10.29 -10.77 11.23
CA ILE A 505 -9.73 -10.18 10.01
C ILE A 505 -10.60 -10.52 8.80
N TYR A 506 -11.10 -11.76 8.73
CA TYR A 506 -11.97 -12.29 7.67
C TYR A 506 -13.32 -12.73 8.27
N PRO A 507 -14.26 -11.80 8.56
CA PRO A 507 -15.51 -12.10 9.26
C PRO A 507 -16.53 -12.89 8.42
N ASN A 508 -16.37 -12.96 7.10
CA ASN A 508 -17.23 -13.75 6.23
C ASN A 508 -16.74 -15.19 6.13
N HIS A 509 -17.09 -16.02 7.11
CA HIS A 509 -16.68 -17.42 7.15
C HIS A 509 -17.25 -18.23 5.97
N ALA A 510 -18.38 -17.80 5.40
CA ALA A 510 -18.97 -18.42 4.23
C ALA A 510 -18.08 -18.29 2.97
N GLN A 511 -17.42 -17.15 2.77
CA GLN A 511 -16.43 -16.96 1.69
C GLN A 511 -15.15 -17.80 1.89
N LEU A 512 -14.71 -17.98 3.14
CA LEU A 512 -13.58 -18.87 3.46
C LEU A 512 -13.94 -20.32 3.18
N TRP A 513 -15.17 -20.74 3.51
CA TRP A 513 -15.68 -22.07 3.18
C TRP A 513 -15.77 -22.31 1.67
N LEU A 514 -16.30 -21.34 0.89
CA LEU A 514 -16.31 -21.41 -0.57
C LEU A 514 -14.89 -21.50 -1.16
N THR A 515 -13.94 -20.78 -0.56
CA THR A 515 -12.52 -20.86 -0.93
C THR A 515 -11.97 -22.27 -0.70
N THR A 516 -12.29 -22.91 0.43
CA THR A 516 -11.94 -24.30 0.70
C THR A 516 -12.57 -25.26 -0.31
N GLN A 517 -13.88 -25.17 -0.58
CA GLN A 517 -14.55 -26.07 -1.52
C GLN A 517 -13.97 -25.97 -2.93
N VAL A 518 -13.82 -24.75 -3.49
CA VAL A 518 -13.37 -24.57 -4.88
C VAL A 518 -11.93 -25.07 -5.11
N LEU A 519 -11.07 -25.02 -4.08
CA LEU A 519 -9.71 -25.53 -4.15
C LEU A 519 -9.67 -27.07 -4.09
N LEU A 520 -10.52 -27.69 -3.27
CA LEU A 520 -10.55 -29.16 -3.11
C LEU A 520 -11.24 -29.88 -4.27
N GLU A 521 -12.33 -29.32 -4.80
CA GLU A 521 -13.00 -29.87 -6.00
C GLU A 521 -12.05 -29.93 -7.21
N ARG A 522 -11.02 -29.07 -7.23
CA ARG A 522 -10.04 -28.95 -8.31
C ARG A 522 -8.67 -29.57 -7.99
N GLY A 523 -8.36 -29.79 -6.70
CA GLY A 523 -7.02 -30.22 -6.23
C GLY A 523 -5.91 -29.18 -6.46
N GLY A 524 -6.24 -27.96 -6.88
CA GLY A 524 -5.31 -26.98 -7.42
C GLY A 524 -5.95 -25.99 -8.38
N PHE A 525 -5.13 -25.20 -9.07
CA PHE A 525 -5.57 -24.22 -10.06
C PHE A 525 -4.48 -23.85 -11.06
N SER A 526 -4.86 -23.40 -12.26
CA SER A 526 -3.96 -22.89 -13.29
C SER A 526 -4.06 -21.37 -13.43
N LEU A 527 -3.01 -20.64 -13.04
CA LEU A 527 -2.91 -19.20 -13.33
C LEU A 527 -2.33 -18.99 -14.74
N PRO A 528 -2.71 -17.93 -15.49
CA PRO A 528 -3.79 -16.98 -15.22
C PRO A 528 -5.21 -17.54 -15.45
N LYS A 529 -5.34 -18.66 -16.16
CA LYS A 529 -6.60 -19.22 -16.71
C LYS A 529 -7.78 -19.27 -15.72
N ASP A 530 -7.56 -19.77 -14.51
CA ASP A 530 -8.61 -19.97 -13.51
C ASP A 530 -8.88 -18.73 -12.64
N SER A 531 -8.05 -17.68 -12.71
CA SER A 531 -8.06 -16.57 -11.74
C SER A 531 -9.42 -15.89 -11.62
N ARG A 532 -10.08 -15.58 -12.76
CA ARG A 532 -11.43 -14.98 -12.72
C ARG A 532 -12.46 -15.98 -12.19
N THR A 533 -12.43 -17.23 -12.61
CA THR A 533 -13.42 -18.24 -12.18
C THR A 533 -13.33 -18.51 -10.68
N LEU A 534 -12.12 -18.58 -10.11
CA LEU A 534 -11.91 -18.74 -8.68
C LEU A 534 -12.50 -17.57 -7.88
N VAL A 535 -12.22 -16.34 -8.31
CA VAL A 535 -12.72 -15.11 -7.67
C VAL A 535 -14.25 -15.02 -7.77
N GLU A 536 -14.83 -15.24 -8.95
CA GLU A 536 -16.28 -15.18 -9.16
C GLU A 536 -17.02 -16.33 -8.43
N ASN A 537 -16.40 -17.49 -8.23
CA ASN A 537 -16.99 -18.59 -7.45
C ASN A 537 -17.11 -18.28 -5.94
N VAL A 538 -16.36 -17.29 -5.42
CA VAL A 538 -16.36 -16.91 -3.99
C VAL A 538 -17.04 -15.56 -3.76
N PHE A 539 -16.89 -14.61 -4.68
CA PHE A 539 -17.37 -13.23 -4.55
C PHE A 539 -18.48 -12.85 -5.54
N GLY A 540 -18.73 -13.66 -6.56
CA GLY A 540 -19.73 -13.39 -7.60
C GLY A 540 -21.16 -13.64 -7.13
N GLU A 541 -22.12 -13.01 -7.80
CA GLU A 541 -23.55 -13.11 -7.43
C GLU A 541 -24.16 -14.51 -7.67
N ASN A 542 -23.45 -15.36 -8.43
CA ASN A 542 -23.81 -16.76 -8.69
C ASN A 542 -22.90 -17.76 -7.93
N ALA A 543 -22.29 -17.33 -6.82
CA ALA A 543 -21.49 -18.22 -5.97
C ALA A 543 -22.35 -19.42 -5.46
N PRO A 544 -21.75 -20.61 -5.24
CA PRO A 544 -22.46 -21.76 -4.69
C PRO A 544 -23.14 -21.48 -3.35
N GLN A 545 -24.21 -22.23 -3.04
CA GLN A 545 -24.87 -22.15 -1.74
C GLN A 545 -23.93 -22.64 -0.63
N THR A 546 -23.89 -21.89 0.48
CA THR A 546 -23.07 -22.17 1.66
C THR A 546 -23.90 -22.85 2.76
N PRO A 547 -23.28 -23.55 3.73
CA PRO A 547 -23.99 -24.11 4.88
C PRO A 547 -24.77 -23.05 5.66
N GLU A 548 -26.01 -23.37 6.07
CA GLU A 548 -26.92 -22.46 6.78
C GLU A 548 -26.28 -21.86 8.05
N ALA A 549 -25.48 -22.65 8.77
CA ALA A 549 -24.73 -22.21 9.96
C ALA A 549 -23.79 -21.02 9.67
N LEU A 550 -23.25 -20.92 8.46
CA LEU A 550 -22.33 -19.86 8.03
C LEU A 550 -23.04 -18.64 7.44
N GLU A 551 -24.31 -18.74 7.00
CA GLU A 551 -25.06 -17.62 6.42
C GLU A 551 -25.09 -16.40 7.36
N SER A 552 -25.20 -16.65 8.67
CA SER A 552 -25.18 -15.60 9.69
C SER A 552 -23.90 -14.73 9.66
N SER A 553 -22.75 -15.31 9.28
CA SER A 553 -21.48 -14.59 9.12
C SER A 553 -21.47 -13.72 7.86
N SER A 554 -22.03 -14.24 6.76
CA SER A 554 -22.13 -13.56 5.47
C SER A 554 -23.10 -12.39 5.55
N LEU A 555 -24.33 -12.60 6.05
CA LEU A 555 -25.34 -11.55 6.23
C LEU A 555 -24.86 -10.43 7.14
N ARG A 556 -24.17 -10.79 8.25
CA ARG A 556 -23.56 -9.80 9.13
C ARG A 556 -22.50 -8.97 8.40
N THR A 557 -21.59 -9.63 7.68
CA THR A 557 -20.52 -8.93 6.94
C THR A 557 -21.08 -8.03 5.85
N GLN A 558 -22.08 -8.49 5.08
CA GLN A 558 -22.79 -7.68 4.09
C GLN A 558 -23.47 -6.44 4.71
N GLY A 559 -24.07 -6.58 5.89
CA GLY A 559 -24.65 -5.45 6.64
C GLY A 559 -23.59 -4.46 7.13
N GLU A 560 -22.48 -4.95 7.67
CA GLU A 560 -21.33 -4.13 8.06
C GLU A 560 -20.72 -3.40 6.85
N ASP A 561 -20.51 -4.08 5.72
CA ASP A 561 -19.94 -3.49 4.50
C ASP A 561 -20.89 -2.49 3.82
N SER A 562 -22.20 -2.75 3.83
CA SER A 562 -23.20 -1.77 3.39
C SER A 562 -23.17 -0.50 4.24
N SER A 563 -23.03 -0.65 5.56
CA SER A 563 -22.86 0.48 6.49
C SER A 563 -21.56 1.25 6.25
N LYS A 564 -20.44 0.54 6.02
CA LYS A 564 -19.15 1.14 5.62
C LYS A 564 -19.28 1.93 4.33
N ALA A 565 -19.83 1.33 3.26
CA ALA A 565 -20.00 1.99 1.97
C ALA A 565 -20.86 3.25 2.05
N GLN A 566 -21.97 3.19 2.82
CA GLN A 566 -22.85 4.34 3.03
C GLN A 566 -22.17 5.44 3.86
N THR A 567 -21.36 5.07 4.86
CA THR A 567 -20.55 6.02 5.64
C THR A 567 -19.50 6.71 4.76
N GLY A 568 -18.87 5.98 3.84
CA GLY A 568 -17.96 6.55 2.83
C GLY A 568 -18.66 7.58 1.96
N PHE A 569 -19.84 7.24 1.44
CA PHE A 569 -20.64 8.16 0.64
C PHE A 569 -21.00 9.43 1.42
N TYR A 570 -21.48 9.33 2.67
CA TYR A 570 -21.82 10.51 3.49
C TYR A 570 -20.61 11.36 3.90
N ASN A 571 -19.44 10.75 4.13
CA ASN A 571 -18.21 11.48 4.44
C ASN A 571 -17.59 12.15 3.20
N SER A 572 -18.05 11.79 2.00
CA SER A 572 -17.60 12.37 0.74
C SER A 572 -18.44 13.59 0.30
N LEU A 573 -17.80 14.45 -0.47
CA LEU A 573 -18.43 15.58 -1.15
C LEU A 573 -19.33 15.06 -2.28
N LYS A 574 -20.47 15.71 -2.49
CA LYS A 574 -21.34 15.40 -3.63
C LYS A 574 -21.20 16.47 -4.70
N LEU A 575 -20.86 16.07 -5.92
CA LEU A 575 -20.64 16.99 -7.04
C LEU A 575 -21.85 17.90 -7.31
N SER A 576 -23.06 17.37 -7.10
CA SER A 576 -24.34 18.08 -7.25
C SER A 576 -24.62 19.16 -6.18
N GLU A 577 -23.95 19.11 -5.02
CA GLU A 577 -24.15 20.08 -3.93
C GLU A 577 -23.27 21.33 -4.09
N GLY A 578 -22.27 21.28 -4.98
CA GLY A 578 -21.36 22.39 -5.23
C GLY A 578 -20.43 22.70 -4.05
N TYR A 579 -19.92 23.93 -3.99
CA TYR A 579 -18.99 24.38 -2.95
C TYR A 579 -19.69 25.32 -1.97
N SER A 580 -20.27 24.76 -0.89
CA SER A 580 -20.91 25.51 0.18
C SER A 580 -19.97 25.77 1.38
N ARG A 581 -20.23 26.86 2.10
CA ARG A 581 -19.59 27.19 3.39
C ARG A 581 -20.44 26.74 4.58
N GLU A 582 -21.72 26.52 4.39
CA GLU A 582 -22.69 26.21 5.45
C GLU A 582 -22.83 24.70 5.64
N GLY A 583 -23.04 24.27 6.90
CA GLY A 583 -23.50 22.90 7.22
C GLY A 583 -22.43 21.84 7.53
N PHE A 584 -21.12 22.14 7.47
CA PHE A 584 -20.06 21.13 7.59
C PHE A 584 -18.89 21.51 8.51
N ASP A 585 -18.52 20.59 9.40
CA ASP A 585 -17.29 20.66 10.20
C ASP A 585 -16.09 20.15 9.39
N TRP A 586 -15.23 21.07 8.96
CA TRP A 586 -14.05 20.77 8.16
C TRP A 586 -12.96 20.07 8.98
N TRP A 587 -12.78 18.77 8.78
CA TRP A 587 -11.76 17.97 9.44
C TRP A 587 -10.34 18.44 9.12
N ALA A 588 -9.45 18.30 10.10
CA ALA A 588 -8.01 18.35 9.84
C ALA A 588 -7.60 17.11 9.05
N ASP A 589 -6.66 17.23 8.11
CA ASP A 589 -6.25 16.12 7.23
C ASP A 589 -5.74 14.88 7.99
N ALA A 590 -5.31 15.03 9.25
CA ALA A 590 -4.87 13.93 10.12
C ALA A 590 -6.03 13.16 10.80
N MET A 591 -7.26 13.66 10.65
CA MET A 591 -8.49 13.10 11.24
C MET A 591 -9.55 12.78 10.19
N ALA A 592 -9.42 13.28 8.95
CA ALA A 592 -10.33 12.96 7.87
C ALA A 592 -10.24 11.46 7.53
N PRO A 593 -11.35 10.69 7.62
CA PRO A 593 -11.30 9.25 7.48
C PRO A 593 -11.21 8.86 6.00
N THR A 594 -9.98 8.60 5.50
CA THR A 594 -9.77 7.98 4.18
C THR A 594 -9.98 6.46 4.20
N ARG A 595 -9.96 5.87 5.39
CA ARG A 595 -10.27 4.45 5.66
C ARG A 595 -11.17 4.37 6.88
N LEU A 596 -12.01 3.33 6.95
CA LEU A 596 -12.90 3.10 8.07
C LEU A 596 -12.44 1.88 8.86
N GLY A 597 -11.85 2.13 10.03
CA GLY A 597 -11.37 1.13 10.95
C GLY A 597 -11.25 1.71 12.36
N GLU A 598 -10.80 0.89 13.31
CA GLU A 598 -10.55 1.40 14.66
C GLU A 598 -9.50 2.53 14.62
N PRO A 599 -9.74 3.68 15.28
CA PRO A 599 -8.78 4.78 15.28
C PRO A 599 -7.41 4.31 15.79
N ALA A 600 -6.33 4.78 15.16
CA ALA A 600 -4.97 4.46 15.56
C ALA A 600 -4.30 5.63 16.28
N THR A 601 -3.36 5.30 17.16
CA THR A 601 -2.45 6.24 17.84
C THR A 601 -1.01 5.85 17.52
N THR A 602 -0.18 6.85 17.21
CA THR A 602 1.26 6.65 17.03
C THR A 602 1.96 6.67 18.39
N LEU A 603 2.64 5.59 18.76
CA LEU A 603 3.57 5.57 19.89
C LEU A 603 4.98 5.90 19.42
N ARG A 604 5.65 6.83 20.10
CA ARG A 604 7.08 7.15 19.96
C ARG A 604 7.84 6.42 21.06
N LEU A 605 8.60 5.39 20.70
CA LEU A 605 9.28 4.51 21.65
C LEU A 605 10.61 5.13 22.09
N ALA A 606 10.82 5.28 23.40
CA ALA A 606 12.02 5.91 23.95
C ALA A 606 12.67 5.07 25.05
N LYS A 607 13.94 4.66 24.89
CA LYS A 607 14.70 3.91 25.89
C LYS A 607 15.22 4.85 26.99
N TRP A 608 14.92 4.52 28.24
CA TRP A 608 15.48 5.17 29.42
C TRP A 608 16.72 4.41 29.92
N ASP A 609 17.89 5.04 29.85
CA ASP A 609 19.16 4.43 30.29
C ASP A 609 19.49 4.65 31.78
N GLY A 610 18.58 5.29 32.53
CA GLY A 610 18.80 5.73 33.92
C GLY A 610 19.27 7.19 34.03
N THR A 611 19.71 7.80 32.93
CA THR A 611 20.20 9.19 32.89
C THR A 611 19.60 10.02 31.77
N ARG A 612 19.31 9.42 30.60
CA ARG A 612 18.76 10.08 29.42
C ARG A 612 17.65 9.28 28.76
N LEU A 613 16.69 10.00 28.18
CA LEU A 613 15.61 9.42 27.40
C LEU A 613 15.93 9.55 25.91
N ARG A 614 16.17 8.43 25.22
CA ARG A 614 16.63 8.42 23.82
C ARG A 614 15.65 7.67 22.91
N PRO A 615 15.52 8.02 21.62
CA PRO A 615 14.77 7.19 20.68
C PRO A 615 15.31 5.75 20.63
N CYS A 616 14.44 4.78 20.36
CA CYS A 616 14.81 3.36 20.25
C CYS A 616 15.78 3.07 19.11
N CYS A 617 15.61 3.77 17.99
CA CYS A 617 16.44 3.74 16.78
C CYS A 617 17.36 4.98 16.76
N GLY A 618 18.60 4.82 16.27
CA GLY A 618 19.60 5.90 16.22
C GLY A 618 19.50 6.83 15.00
N GLY A 619 20.50 7.71 14.87
CA GLY A 619 20.63 8.65 13.75
C GLY A 619 19.78 9.92 13.88
N GLU A 620 19.95 10.85 12.93
CA GLU A 620 19.24 12.15 12.90
C GLU A 620 17.71 11.99 12.92
N GLN A 621 17.21 10.92 12.31
CA GLN A 621 15.78 10.62 12.24
C GLN A 621 15.31 9.66 13.34
N GLY A 622 16.08 9.46 14.42
CA GLY A 622 15.80 8.47 15.47
C GLY A 622 14.38 8.53 16.03
N TRP A 623 13.85 9.73 16.31
CA TRP A 623 12.46 9.92 16.76
C TRP A 623 11.41 9.54 15.71
N ALA A 624 11.71 9.79 14.44
CA ALA A 624 10.83 9.46 13.32
C ALA A 624 10.83 7.95 13.02
N LEU A 625 11.97 7.29 13.17
CA LEU A 625 12.16 5.84 13.04
C LEU A 625 11.62 5.05 14.24
N SER A 626 11.65 5.62 15.46
CA SER A 626 11.18 4.96 16.69
C SER A 626 9.65 4.99 16.86
N GLN A 627 8.88 4.92 15.77
CA GLN A 627 7.42 4.99 15.79
C GLN A 627 6.76 3.64 15.47
N VAL A 628 5.65 3.36 16.13
CA VAL A 628 4.79 2.20 15.88
C VAL A 628 3.32 2.59 16.06
N GLN A 629 2.43 2.05 15.23
CA GLN A 629 0.98 2.31 15.33
C GLN A 629 0.31 1.27 16.22
N VAL A 630 -0.62 1.71 17.07
CA VAL A 630 -1.50 0.86 17.89
C VAL A 630 -2.93 1.34 17.80
N GLN A 631 -3.91 0.48 18.10
CA GLN A 631 -5.31 0.91 18.22
C GLN A 631 -5.46 1.87 19.40
N LYS A 632 -6.10 3.03 19.15
CA LYS A 632 -6.29 4.12 20.11
C LYS A 632 -6.99 3.69 21.39
N LYS A 633 -7.86 2.67 21.31
CA LYS A 633 -8.51 2.08 22.48
C LYS A 633 -7.50 1.59 23.53
N TYR A 634 -6.29 1.19 23.15
CA TYR A 634 -5.21 0.77 24.04
C TYR A 634 -4.19 1.88 24.37
N ALA A 635 -4.24 3.01 23.66
CA ALA A 635 -3.30 4.12 23.81
C ALA A 635 -3.99 5.44 23.45
N CYS A 636 -4.61 6.07 24.44
CA CYS A 636 -5.35 7.32 24.29
C CYS A 636 -4.58 8.51 24.86
N GLU A 637 -3.94 8.35 26.03
CA GLU A 637 -3.22 9.42 26.74
C GLU A 637 -1.87 8.92 27.29
N ALA A 638 -0.87 9.80 27.36
CA ALA A 638 0.46 9.46 27.87
C ALA A 638 0.54 9.60 29.40
N ILE A 639 1.19 8.62 30.07
CA ILE A 639 1.45 8.70 31.51
C ILE A 639 2.74 9.51 31.73
N LYS A 640 2.62 10.71 32.30
CA LYS A 640 3.80 11.50 32.71
C LYS A 640 4.62 10.75 33.77
N PRO A 641 5.97 10.67 33.64
CA PRO A 641 6.84 10.11 34.66
C PRO A 641 6.69 10.81 36.02
N ARG A 642 6.76 10.03 37.11
CA ARG A 642 6.80 10.55 38.49
C ARG A 642 8.22 10.83 38.99
N ASP A 643 9.21 10.22 38.37
CA ASP A 643 10.63 10.46 38.63
C ASP A 643 11.02 11.81 38.03
N SER A 644 11.64 12.69 38.82
CA SER A 644 11.91 14.08 38.41
C SER A 644 12.93 14.20 37.29
N VAL A 645 13.93 13.31 37.23
CA VAL A 645 14.95 13.30 36.17
C VAL A 645 14.33 12.83 34.86
N LEU A 646 13.59 11.71 34.90
CA LEU A 646 12.89 11.22 33.72
C LEU A 646 11.77 12.17 33.28
N LEU A 647 11.10 12.91 34.18
CA LEU A 647 10.10 13.90 33.80
C LEU A 647 10.73 15.06 33.01
N GLN A 648 11.89 15.56 33.45
CA GLN A 648 12.62 16.61 32.74
C GLN A 648 13.07 16.14 31.34
N GLU A 649 13.61 14.93 31.23
CA GLU A 649 14.02 14.32 29.96
C GLU A 649 12.81 14.00 29.05
N TYR A 650 11.66 13.63 29.62
CA TYR A 650 10.40 13.42 28.91
C TYR A 650 9.85 14.71 28.28
N GLU A 651 9.88 15.81 29.02
CA GLU A 651 9.41 17.12 28.51
C GLU A 651 10.35 17.65 27.41
N GLN A 652 11.68 17.50 27.57
CA GLN A 652 12.63 17.80 26.50
C GLN A 652 12.46 16.91 25.25
N ALA A 653 12.21 15.61 25.45
CA ALA A 653 11.97 14.69 24.34
C ALA A 653 10.70 15.06 23.55
N ILE A 654 9.63 15.53 24.21
CA ILE A 654 8.42 16.03 23.53
C ILE A 654 8.75 17.21 22.61
N GLU A 655 9.58 18.16 23.03
CA GLU A 655 9.95 19.31 22.19
C GLU A 655 10.72 18.91 20.93
N GLN A 656 11.45 17.79 20.99
CA GLN A 656 12.20 17.21 19.87
C GLN A 656 11.34 16.35 18.94
N LEU A 657 10.10 15.99 19.31
CA LEU A 657 9.23 15.21 18.43
C LEU A 657 8.80 16.02 17.20
N PRO A 658 8.72 15.42 16.00
CA PRO A 658 8.30 16.12 14.77
C PRO A 658 6.94 16.81 14.85
N ASP A 659 6.02 16.27 15.65
CA ASP A 659 4.68 16.79 15.92
C ASP A 659 4.54 17.49 17.28
N ARG A 660 5.65 17.58 18.04
CA ARG A 660 5.70 18.05 19.44
C ARG A 660 4.67 17.37 20.36
N GLY A 661 4.41 16.08 20.14
CA GLY A 661 3.43 15.29 20.90
C GLY A 661 1.97 15.64 20.64
N LYS A 662 1.66 16.39 19.57
CA LYS A 662 0.29 16.81 19.24
C LYS A 662 -0.59 15.68 18.69
N TRP A 663 0.01 14.70 18.01
CA TRP A 663 -0.69 13.61 17.32
C TRP A 663 -0.10 12.22 17.63
N SER A 664 0.94 12.17 18.47
CA SER A 664 1.61 10.94 18.91
C SER A 664 1.90 10.99 20.41
N LEU A 665 1.94 9.81 21.05
CA LEU A 665 2.25 9.68 22.47
C LEU A 665 3.70 9.21 22.63
N LEU A 666 4.46 9.90 23.49
CA LEU A 666 5.78 9.44 23.91
C LEU A 666 5.63 8.29 24.92
N LEU A 667 6.26 7.15 24.64
CA LEU A 667 6.29 5.96 25.50
C LEU A 667 7.71 5.75 26.04
N PRO A 668 8.00 6.19 27.27
CA PRO A 668 9.23 5.84 27.97
C PRO A 668 9.24 4.36 28.31
N LEU A 669 10.22 3.65 27.76
CA LEU A 669 10.52 2.26 28.00
C LEU A 669 11.65 2.16 29.03
N ARG A 670 11.42 1.41 30.10
CA ARG A 670 12.41 1.09 31.14
C ARG A 670 12.76 -0.39 31.06
N GLN A 671 14.01 -0.75 31.37
CA GLN A 671 14.40 -2.15 31.39
C GLN A 671 13.87 -2.84 32.66
N VAL A 672 13.09 -3.90 32.49
CA VAL A 672 12.52 -4.73 33.57
C VAL A 672 12.66 -6.19 33.16
N GLY A 673 13.34 -7.02 33.96
CA GLY A 673 13.56 -8.43 33.62
C GLY A 673 14.31 -8.67 32.30
N GLY A 674 15.08 -7.69 31.82
CA GLY A 674 15.74 -7.72 30.50
C GLY A 674 14.93 -7.10 29.36
N GLN A 675 13.60 -7.05 29.48
CA GLN A 675 12.67 -6.49 28.49
C GLN A 675 12.50 -4.96 28.61
N TRP A 676 12.12 -4.29 27.52
CA TRP A 676 11.83 -2.85 27.52
C TRP A 676 10.32 -2.60 27.71
N VAL A 677 9.92 -2.08 28.87
CA VAL A 677 8.51 -1.96 29.28
C VAL A 677 8.11 -0.50 29.50
N GLY A 678 6.96 -0.10 28.97
CA GLY A 678 6.36 1.24 29.15
C GLY A 678 4.85 1.18 29.37
N LYS A 679 4.24 2.31 29.77
CA LYS A 679 2.79 2.41 30.01
C LYS A 679 2.19 3.70 29.45
N VAL A 680 0.97 3.59 28.94
CA VAL A 680 0.07 4.69 28.54
C VAL A 680 -1.31 4.43 29.17
N LEU A 681 -2.24 5.38 29.07
CA LEU A 681 -3.64 5.14 29.41
C LEU A 681 -4.43 4.66 28.19
N ASP A 682 -5.30 3.68 28.40
CA ASP A 682 -6.30 3.24 27.44
C ASP A 682 -7.44 4.26 27.28
N GLN A 683 -8.42 3.98 26.43
CA GLN A 683 -9.54 4.90 26.19
C GLN A 683 -10.49 5.06 27.40
N GLU A 684 -10.44 4.13 28.36
CA GLU A 684 -11.17 4.21 29.63
C GLU A 684 -10.34 4.83 30.77
N GLY A 685 -9.13 5.33 30.48
CA GLY A 685 -8.23 5.96 31.45
C GLY A 685 -7.48 4.99 32.37
N ARG A 686 -7.42 3.70 32.02
CA ARG A 686 -6.72 2.66 32.78
C ARG A 686 -5.29 2.46 32.22
N PRO A 687 -4.28 2.14 33.06
CA PRO A 687 -2.93 1.90 32.56
C PRO A 687 -2.83 0.66 31.66
N CYS A 688 -2.49 0.86 30.39
CA CYS A 688 -2.13 -0.20 29.45
C CYS A 688 -0.60 -0.35 29.39
N GLN A 689 -0.10 -1.58 29.60
CA GLN A 689 1.32 -1.90 29.55
C GLN A 689 1.71 -2.43 28.16
N PHE A 690 2.84 -1.94 27.66
CA PHE A 690 3.47 -2.38 26.42
C PHE A 690 4.91 -2.81 26.68
N THR A 691 5.30 -3.92 26.06
CA THR A 691 6.68 -4.40 25.99
C THR A 691 7.18 -4.24 24.56
N TYR A 692 8.42 -3.80 24.39
CA TYR A 692 9.08 -3.75 23.09
C TYR A 692 10.29 -4.70 23.06
N ASP A 693 10.32 -5.54 22.04
CA ASP A 693 11.41 -6.46 21.75
C ASP A 693 11.82 -6.27 20.27
N PRO A 694 13.12 -6.14 19.92
CA PRO A 694 13.53 -5.95 18.52
C PRO A 694 13.24 -7.14 17.60
N GLN A 695 13.10 -8.37 18.12
CA GLN A 695 12.77 -9.58 17.36
C GLN A 695 11.26 -9.83 17.26
N LEU A 696 10.48 -9.47 18.30
CA LEU A 696 9.02 -9.67 18.34
C LEU A 696 8.19 -8.40 18.07
N GLY A 697 8.80 -7.21 18.09
CA GLY A 697 8.14 -5.91 17.97
C GLY A 697 7.42 -5.46 19.25
N LEU A 698 6.37 -4.65 19.11
CA LEU A 698 5.58 -4.13 20.23
C LEU A 698 4.44 -5.08 20.63
N LEU A 699 4.49 -5.55 21.88
CA LEU A 699 3.50 -6.42 22.51
C LEU A 699 2.67 -5.64 23.56
N ARG A 700 1.38 -5.94 23.67
CA ARG A 700 0.56 -5.56 24.84
C ARG A 700 0.69 -6.64 25.93
N ASP A 701 0.42 -6.28 27.19
CA ASP A 701 0.55 -7.18 28.35
C ASP A 701 -0.15 -8.54 28.20
N ASP A 702 -1.36 -8.57 27.65
CA ASP A 702 -2.12 -9.81 27.39
C ASP A 702 -1.67 -10.55 26.12
N GLU A 703 -1.00 -9.87 25.19
CA GLU A 703 -0.31 -10.52 24.06
C GLU A 703 0.94 -11.24 24.58
N LEU A 704 1.70 -10.61 25.49
CA LEU A 704 2.87 -11.21 26.14
C LEU A 704 2.47 -12.40 27.03
N ALA A 705 1.46 -12.24 27.88
CA ALA A 705 0.97 -13.31 28.75
C ALA A 705 0.49 -14.55 27.97
N ARG A 706 -0.03 -14.39 26.74
CA ARG A 706 -0.39 -15.52 25.85
C ARG A 706 0.80 -16.20 25.19
N LEU A 707 1.93 -15.50 25.01
CA LEU A 707 3.17 -16.09 24.51
C LEU A 707 3.92 -16.84 25.63
N GLU A 708 3.74 -16.41 26.88
CA GLU A 708 4.35 -17.03 28.07
C GLU A 708 3.48 -18.14 28.70
N ALA A 709 2.17 -18.17 28.41
CA ALA A 709 1.28 -19.22 28.89
C ALA A 709 1.61 -20.57 28.21
N PRO A 710 1.93 -21.63 28.97
CA PRO A 710 1.89 -22.98 28.42
C PRO A 710 0.44 -23.32 28.07
N GLU A 711 0.23 -24.04 26.97
CA GLU A 711 -1.09 -24.57 26.61
C GLU A 711 -1.49 -25.70 27.58
N THR A 712 -2.02 -25.31 28.75
CA THR A 712 -2.94 -26.17 29.49
C THR A 712 -4.25 -26.20 28.69
N GLY A 713 -4.53 -27.34 28.04
CA GLY A 713 -5.74 -27.59 27.24
C GLY A 713 -7.01 -27.70 28.07
N GLU A 714 -7.30 -26.68 28.88
CA GLU A 714 -8.55 -26.49 29.64
C GLU A 714 -9.11 -25.10 29.32
N HIS A 715 -9.93 -25.04 28.26
CA HIS A 715 -10.90 -23.95 28.14
C HIS A 715 -11.94 -24.13 29.25
N ASN A 716 -12.05 -23.16 30.16
CA ASN A 716 -13.20 -23.08 31.05
C ASN A 716 -14.41 -22.55 30.27
N ASP A 717 -15.56 -23.20 30.49
CA ASP A 717 -16.88 -23.02 29.88
C ASP A 717 -17.34 -21.57 29.58
#